data_AF-K9UDM9-F1
#
_entry.id   AF-K9UDM9-F1
#
_cell.length_a   1.000
_cell.length_b   1.000
_cell.length_c   1.000
_cell.angle_alpha   90.00
_cell.angle_beta   90.00
_cell.angle_gamma   90.00
#
_symmetry.space_group_name_H-M   'P 1'
#
loop_
_entity.id
_entity.type
_entity.pdbx_description
1 polymer ?
#
loop_
_entity_poly.entity_id
_entity_poly.type
_entity_poly.pdbx_seq_one_letter_code
_entity_poly.pdbx_strand_id
1 'polypeptide(L)'
;MTIWLVIYQNLIPEFITTVMMICGGIGSNPALICSYSIVCTFLLRVIWHISILIHGLGHVLSIVIIDRDPSFINTTNILEHRTLSAIFRSLIPFAPIFVPSIENSDYPWVDVGRSTSTSIRFKALGGILFNGIAVGLVPLANSLIMSIDRHPDEFIVGFVINTFVGANLLVIFSSLSDLVAVVTGEATCFNCGNFGFVGKRLVSDDRSLLPARVIDIFKTMGCETEIRGEQAGGGVVFAQDRADRVVFVGTKVVNRKRQNLTQSLEAAFAPVRNQAMRAGAQAVDAAIVGVWHYRYATSSLPAIVETHWHEWMPARTAAVWRFDRGKWVGDRQTVNHRITHNGDFDAWVLFGDPIENADLGLWLERVLHTPNSTLGDSPKIAGMMDLLITQGMWGASLRLAYQLTVAKSIEEAFGGKSPAKAAPNNAPSELEIGDWAAIAEGIFVRHQEAILLPSAKSMLELSPPQVHQLERDLLAALSQHHSIGTWNDSDRSAFVKTAVDVFFHHNPYQATKLFMSRAKGSFGLVTASTLNPDSLVLSAWGQPIATGFNVRDDYMVYASEPAAVDAVLSDIPRSYRLDLEQKGGEIAWVGVDRITIYSMPADRELLGVELAQRWIPLQGNAYILPPTTNAEDPVEHDIQEIPQVLQSIATSWGDPASFNRQSADYLAELLIAKAKSWDRRQRATIDIKLDRVATDRSVDLLITGVESSLWLGERFAQDLITICPALKVATISANQVLRKLPSDSNRLHLGQNSIVLAISQSGQTFPTLQATHAFEELRRQGSIGEIFVMTGEICSLMGTAIEQYYYPASSFTRRIFINGSGRRTAEPTTVAVAAAQATLTELLLYLAKRLRQSFPGQNGAFEMTLTAANLETLDRIKAEFVDLSVVPIVGTTASGETSNSSVHRQLLRSGRNWALHVTETPLVWGIHALYIAISAGFKVPLVQTIANSMFALAHVPIPGLLLPAIVLADVLIYIFGPWFWTLGLRYFQGRPLLARMGKRTLVIGDVPWVHQLLKVYVSKLFSLSYGIASLDVHGANPQDHMLHHFGHRVVRGSLIFLGIPDGRRDKLHKEYESAVIMTGKQANGVRNINAGAEIIALGHNPAIFVPKGSANAQQGFQDTIVLPSAPIVASDGSILEELRESRFGSFERLLASYVLFWALSKQVASFPLLRYQHWKSQSRTRIMTTAAPVAR
;
A
#
# COMPACT_ATOMS: atom_id res chain seq x y z
N MET A 1 30.77 9.01 -10.51
CA MET A 1 30.21 7.70 -10.90
C MET A 1 29.32 7.81 -12.16
N THR A 2 28.40 8.77 -12.22
CA THR A 2 27.49 8.99 -13.37
C THR A 2 28.18 9.30 -14.70
N ILE A 3 29.25 10.12 -14.69
CA ILE A 3 30.04 10.45 -15.90
C ILE A 3 30.76 9.22 -16.45
N TRP A 4 31.34 8.39 -15.57
CA TRP A 4 32.00 7.14 -15.96
C TRP A 4 31.01 6.12 -16.53
N LEU A 5 29.77 6.08 -16.03
CA LEU A 5 28.71 5.22 -16.54
C LEU A 5 28.29 5.61 -17.97
N VAL A 6 28.12 6.91 -18.24
CA VAL A 6 27.78 7.44 -19.58
C VAL A 6 28.91 7.20 -20.57
N ILE A 7 30.17 7.40 -20.16
CA ILE A 7 31.34 7.08 -20.99
C ILE A 7 31.37 5.58 -21.32
N TYR A 8 31.12 4.71 -20.33
CA TYR A 8 31.13 3.26 -20.55
C TYR A 8 29.99 2.80 -21.47
N GLN A 9 28.79 3.38 -21.33
CA GLN A 9 27.62 3.10 -22.18
C GLN A 9 27.87 3.43 -23.65
N ASN A 10 28.46 4.60 -23.91
CA ASN A 10 28.71 5.08 -25.27
C ASN A 10 29.85 4.32 -25.98
N LEU A 11 30.62 3.50 -25.25
CA LEU A 11 31.73 2.69 -25.76
C LEU A 11 31.35 1.22 -26.04
N ILE A 12 30.12 0.79 -25.72
CA ILE A 12 29.70 -0.61 -25.84
C ILE A 12 29.79 -1.12 -27.29
N PRO A 13 29.25 -0.43 -28.31
CA PRO A 13 29.33 -0.90 -29.70
C PRO A 13 30.77 -0.99 -30.22
N GLU A 14 31.63 -0.06 -29.81
CA GLU A 14 33.04 -0.01 -30.16
C GLU A 14 33.80 -1.15 -29.49
N PHE A 15 33.47 -1.46 -28.23
CA PHE A 15 34.04 -2.61 -27.52
C PHE A 15 33.62 -3.94 -28.16
N ILE A 16 32.34 -4.11 -28.51
CA ILE A 16 31.83 -5.30 -29.21
C ILE A 16 32.54 -5.46 -30.57
N THR A 17 32.65 -4.38 -31.32
CA THR A 17 33.35 -4.36 -32.63
C THR A 17 34.80 -4.80 -32.46
N THR A 18 35.50 -4.25 -31.46
CA THR A 18 36.91 -4.55 -31.17
C THR A 18 37.07 -6.02 -30.78
N VAL A 19 36.21 -6.55 -29.92
CA VAL A 19 36.22 -7.97 -29.51
C VAL A 19 35.97 -8.88 -30.71
N MET A 20 34.98 -8.57 -31.56
CA MET A 20 34.67 -9.36 -32.76
C MET A 20 35.81 -9.33 -33.79
N MET A 21 36.48 -8.18 -33.96
CA MET A 21 37.67 -8.07 -34.83
C MET A 21 38.87 -8.86 -34.29
N ILE A 22 39.11 -8.82 -32.97
CA ILE A 22 40.18 -9.60 -32.30
C ILE A 22 39.92 -11.10 -32.45
N CYS A 23 38.67 -11.53 -32.25
CA CYS A 23 38.26 -12.93 -32.44
C CYS A 23 38.34 -13.39 -33.91
N GLY A 24 38.20 -12.47 -34.87
CA GLY A 24 38.30 -12.72 -36.31
C GLY A 24 39.72 -12.78 -36.88
N GLY A 25 40.75 -12.58 -36.07
CA GLY A 25 42.15 -12.79 -36.47
C GLY A 25 42.76 -11.72 -37.38
N ILE A 26 42.21 -10.50 -37.44
CA ILE A 26 42.77 -9.41 -38.25
C ILE A 26 44.07 -8.91 -37.60
N GLY A 27 45.22 -9.34 -38.10
CA GLY A 27 46.52 -8.88 -37.62
C GLY A 27 47.45 -8.57 -38.78
N SER A 28 47.84 -7.29 -38.95
CA SER A 28 49.22 -6.87 -39.36
C SER A 28 49.36 -5.40 -39.83
N ASN A 29 48.29 -4.61 -40.03
CA ASN A 29 48.42 -3.18 -40.39
C ASN A 29 47.54 -2.26 -39.53
N PRO A 30 48.12 -1.38 -38.68
CA PRO A 30 47.38 -0.47 -37.79
C PRO A 30 46.40 0.47 -38.51
N ALA A 31 46.75 0.92 -39.73
CA ALA A 31 45.90 1.83 -40.51
C ALA A 31 44.66 1.12 -41.05
N LEU A 32 44.79 -0.13 -41.52
CA LEU A 32 43.64 -0.94 -41.93
C LEU A 32 42.76 -1.32 -40.74
N ILE A 33 43.35 -1.62 -39.57
CA ILE A 33 42.59 -1.95 -38.36
C ILE A 33 41.71 -0.77 -37.93
N CYS A 34 42.23 0.46 -37.97
CA CYS A 34 41.45 1.65 -37.65
C CYS A 34 40.31 1.88 -38.64
N SER A 35 40.56 1.72 -39.96
CA SER A 35 39.49 1.85 -40.96
C SER A 35 38.43 0.76 -40.85
N TYR A 36 38.81 -0.49 -40.61
CA TYR A 36 37.86 -1.59 -40.41
C TYR A 36 37.06 -1.41 -39.11
N SER A 37 37.68 -0.92 -38.04
CA SER A 37 36.99 -0.66 -36.77
C SER A 37 35.88 0.38 -36.93
N ILE A 38 36.15 1.50 -37.62
CA ILE A 38 35.14 2.52 -37.88
C ILE A 38 33.98 1.97 -38.73
N VAL A 39 34.30 1.24 -39.80
CA VAL A 39 33.29 0.65 -40.70
C VAL A 39 32.45 -0.41 -39.98
N CYS A 40 33.08 -1.33 -39.25
CA CYS A 40 32.39 -2.37 -38.49
C CYS A 40 31.53 -1.80 -37.35
N THR A 41 32.00 -0.74 -36.67
CA THR A 41 31.21 -0.06 -35.64
C THR A 41 29.98 0.64 -36.25
N PHE A 42 30.15 1.32 -37.38
CA PHE A 42 29.03 1.90 -38.11
C PHE A 42 28.02 0.82 -38.55
N LEU A 43 28.49 -0.28 -39.13
CA LEU A 43 27.65 -1.41 -39.55
C LEU A 43 26.90 -2.06 -38.37
N LEU A 44 27.57 -2.28 -37.23
CA LEU A 44 26.96 -2.79 -36.01
C LEU A 44 25.82 -1.88 -35.54
N ARG A 45 26.05 -0.57 -35.50
CA ARG A 45 25.04 0.41 -35.08
C ARG A 45 23.85 0.43 -36.05
N VAL A 46 24.10 0.38 -37.37
CA VAL A 46 23.03 0.27 -38.39
C VAL A 46 22.20 -1.00 -38.18
N ILE A 47 22.86 -2.15 -38.04
CA ILE A 47 22.21 -3.45 -37.84
C ILE A 47 21.38 -3.46 -36.56
N TRP A 48 21.90 -2.87 -35.48
CA TRP A 48 21.20 -2.74 -34.21
C TRP A 48 19.90 -1.94 -34.37
N HIS A 49 19.92 -0.82 -35.11
CA HIS A 49 18.71 -0.06 -35.40
C HIS A 49 17.73 -0.83 -36.27
N ILE A 50 18.21 -1.61 -37.24
CA ILE A 50 17.38 -2.49 -38.07
C ILE A 50 16.70 -3.55 -37.20
N SER A 51 17.40 -4.17 -36.25
CA SER A 51 16.78 -5.15 -35.33
C SER A 51 15.67 -4.55 -34.48
N ILE A 52 15.85 -3.32 -33.98
CA ILE A 52 14.79 -2.63 -33.22
C ILE A 52 13.63 -2.21 -34.15
N LEU A 53 13.93 -1.80 -35.39
CA LEU A 53 12.89 -1.49 -36.39
C LEU A 53 12.02 -2.71 -36.73
N ILE A 54 12.64 -3.89 -36.86
CA ILE A 54 11.95 -5.16 -37.08
C ILE A 54 11.03 -5.48 -35.90
N HIS A 55 11.48 -5.19 -34.67
CA HIS A 55 10.70 -5.38 -33.44
C HIS A 55 9.45 -4.48 -33.41
N GLY A 56 9.64 -3.17 -33.63
CA GLY A 56 8.54 -2.20 -33.70
C GLY A 56 7.56 -2.51 -34.82
N LEU A 57 8.05 -2.91 -35.99
CA LEU A 57 7.21 -3.34 -37.11
C LEU A 57 6.37 -4.58 -36.75
N GLY A 58 6.95 -5.53 -36.01
CA GLY A 58 6.23 -6.72 -35.54
C GLY A 58 5.06 -6.37 -34.61
N HIS A 59 5.25 -5.42 -33.69
CA HIS A 59 4.15 -4.91 -32.86
C HIS A 59 3.08 -4.20 -33.69
N VAL A 60 3.48 -3.27 -34.56
CA VAL A 60 2.55 -2.49 -35.40
C VAL A 60 1.70 -3.40 -36.29
N LEU A 61 2.31 -4.37 -36.96
CA LEU A 61 1.57 -5.30 -37.82
C LEU A 61 0.64 -6.20 -37.00
N SER A 62 1.08 -6.66 -35.83
CA SER A 62 0.23 -7.45 -34.93
C SER A 62 -0.98 -6.64 -34.46
N ILE A 63 -0.79 -5.37 -34.11
CA ILE A 63 -1.87 -4.45 -33.73
C ILE A 63 -2.84 -4.23 -34.89
N VAL A 64 -2.34 -3.94 -36.10
CA VAL A 64 -3.17 -3.73 -37.29
C VAL A 64 -4.00 -4.97 -37.62
N ILE A 65 -3.41 -6.16 -37.53
CA ILE A 65 -4.09 -7.44 -37.81
C ILE A 65 -5.16 -7.73 -36.75
N ILE A 66 -4.84 -7.54 -35.47
CA ILE A 66 -5.70 -7.90 -34.34
C ILE A 66 -6.82 -6.87 -34.13
N ASP A 67 -6.53 -5.58 -34.26
CA ASP A 67 -7.50 -4.49 -34.07
C ASP A 67 -8.23 -4.09 -35.34
N ARG A 68 -7.78 -4.59 -36.50
CA ARG A 68 -8.27 -4.22 -37.83
C ARG A 68 -8.21 -2.72 -38.08
N ASP A 69 -7.17 -2.07 -37.57
CA ASP A 69 -6.96 -0.63 -37.70
C ASP A 69 -5.67 -0.34 -38.49
N PRO A 70 -5.76 -0.05 -39.80
CA PRO A 70 -4.59 0.23 -40.63
C PRO A 70 -3.91 1.57 -40.29
N SER A 71 -4.56 2.46 -39.52
CA SER A 71 -3.99 3.76 -39.15
C SER A 71 -2.76 3.66 -38.25
N PHE A 72 -2.55 2.49 -37.63
CA PHE A 72 -1.37 2.18 -36.83
C PHE A 72 -0.10 2.02 -37.66
N ILE A 73 -0.20 1.80 -38.98
CA ILE A 73 0.94 1.79 -39.91
C ILE A 73 1.35 3.24 -40.19
N ASN A 74 2.08 3.82 -39.26
CA ASN A 74 2.70 5.13 -39.44
C ASN A 74 4.17 5.10 -39.02
N THR A 75 4.94 6.05 -39.54
CA THR A 75 6.39 6.14 -39.33
C THR A 75 6.75 6.27 -37.85
N THR A 76 5.93 6.96 -37.07
CA THR A 76 6.15 7.15 -35.63
C THR A 76 6.09 5.83 -34.86
N ASN A 77 5.07 5.01 -35.12
CA ASN A 77 4.87 3.73 -34.45
C ASN A 77 5.89 2.69 -34.90
N ILE A 78 6.23 2.65 -36.20
CA ILE A 78 7.26 1.74 -36.75
C ILE A 78 8.64 2.04 -36.14
N LEU A 79 8.94 3.32 -35.88
CA LEU A 79 10.18 3.74 -35.24
C LEU A 79 10.13 3.66 -33.71
N GLU A 80 9.03 3.16 -33.13
CA GLU A 80 8.79 3.06 -31.69
C GLU A 80 8.95 4.41 -30.98
N HIS A 81 8.39 5.47 -31.58
CA HIS A 81 8.46 6.87 -31.14
C HIS A 81 9.87 7.49 -31.08
N ARG A 82 10.89 6.83 -31.63
CA ARG A 82 12.23 7.43 -31.77
C ARG A 82 12.28 8.41 -32.92
N THR A 83 12.89 9.58 -32.69
CA THR A 83 13.08 10.57 -33.76
C THR A 83 14.17 10.13 -34.74
N LEU A 84 13.97 10.41 -36.04
CA LEU A 84 14.99 10.16 -37.06
C LEU A 84 16.32 10.84 -36.73
N SER A 85 16.29 12.04 -36.13
CA SER A 85 17.49 12.75 -35.70
C SER A 85 18.28 11.98 -34.63
N ALA A 86 17.59 11.36 -33.67
CA ALA A 86 18.24 10.52 -32.65
C ALA A 86 18.84 9.24 -33.27
N ILE A 87 18.16 8.63 -34.24
CA ILE A 87 18.67 7.46 -34.97
C ILE A 87 19.92 7.84 -35.76
N PHE A 88 19.91 8.93 -36.54
CA PHE A 88 21.09 9.34 -37.30
C PHE A 88 22.28 9.73 -36.39
N ARG A 89 22.02 10.37 -35.25
CA ARG A 89 23.07 10.71 -34.27
C ARG A 89 23.71 9.46 -33.67
N SER A 90 22.93 8.42 -33.39
CA SER A 90 23.39 7.17 -32.77
C SER A 90 24.18 6.26 -33.72
N LEU A 91 24.15 6.53 -35.04
CA LEU A 91 25.03 5.88 -36.02
C LEU A 91 26.48 6.39 -35.96
N ILE A 92 26.73 7.57 -35.38
CA ILE A 92 28.08 8.11 -35.24
C ILE A 92 28.82 7.28 -34.17
N PRO A 93 30.05 6.78 -34.44
CA PRO A 93 30.85 6.10 -33.42
C PRO A 93 31.00 6.95 -32.15
N PHE A 94 30.97 6.30 -30.99
CA PHE A 94 31.00 6.92 -29.66
C PHE A 94 29.80 7.81 -29.30
N ALA A 95 28.82 7.98 -30.20
CA ALA A 95 27.57 8.63 -29.86
C ALA A 95 26.67 7.67 -29.05
N PRO A 96 25.77 8.21 -28.21
CA PRO A 96 24.81 7.39 -27.48
C PRO A 96 23.98 6.53 -28.42
N ILE A 97 23.84 5.25 -28.11
CA ILE A 97 22.91 4.32 -28.77
C ILE A 97 22.03 3.69 -27.70
N PHE A 98 20.78 3.42 -28.05
CA PHE A 98 19.86 2.72 -27.15
C PHE A 98 20.41 1.33 -26.82
N VAL A 99 20.75 1.13 -25.55
CA VAL A 99 21.12 -0.17 -25.00
C VAL A 99 20.02 -0.64 -24.05
N PRO A 100 19.32 -1.75 -24.39
CA PRO A 100 18.24 -2.25 -23.57
C PRO A 100 18.67 -2.51 -22.12
N SER A 101 17.82 -2.16 -21.15
CA SER A 101 18.04 -2.31 -19.69
C SER A 101 19.05 -1.34 -19.03
N ILE A 102 19.66 -0.41 -19.78
CA ILE A 102 20.73 0.46 -19.26
C ILE A 102 20.38 1.96 -19.28
N GLU A 103 19.56 2.43 -20.22
CA GLU A 103 19.09 3.83 -20.28
C GLU A 103 17.86 4.09 -19.38
N ASN A 104 17.75 5.29 -18.79
CA ASN A 104 16.72 5.64 -17.80
C ASN A 104 15.68 6.67 -18.30
N SER A 105 15.73 7.13 -19.56
CA SER A 105 14.87 8.26 -20.00
C SER A 105 14.16 8.18 -21.35
N ASP A 106 14.51 7.29 -22.29
CA ASP A 106 13.83 7.21 -23.61
C ASP A 106 13.73 5.75 -24.09
N TYR A 107 12.81 4.96 -23.52
CA TYR A 107 12.57 3.61 -24.01
C TYR A 107 11.75 3.64 -25.31
N PRO A 108 12.12 2.85 -26.34
CA PRO A 108 11.24 2.59 -27.46
C PRO A 108 9.91 1.99 -26.96
N TRP A 109 8.79 2.48 -27.46
CA TRP A 109 7.46 1.98 -27.10
C TRP A 109 6.53 2.03 -28.31
N VAL A 110 5.44 1.26 -28.26
CA VAL A 110 4.35 1.27 -29.25
C VAL A 110 3.03 1.23 -28.49
N ASP A 111 2.05 2.04 -28.89
CA ASP A 111 0.71 2.02 -28.30
C ASP A 111 0.04 0.64 -28.50
N VAL A 112 -0.70 0.15 -27.51
CA VAL A 112 -1.28 -1.20 -27.49
C VAL A 112 -2.57 -1.33 -28.32
N GLY A 113 -3.15 -0.21 -28.77
CA GLY A 113 -4.44 -0.22 -29.49
C GLY A 113 -5.59 -0.72 -28.62
N ARG A 114 -6.56 -1.46 -29.17
CA ARG A 114 -7.73 -1.97 -28.42
C ARG A 114 -7.31 -3.02 -27.38
N SER A 115 -7.62 -2.78 -26.11
CA SER A 115 -7.03 -3.53 -24.98
C SER A 115 -7.95 -4.64 -24.42
N THR A 116 -8.06 -5.78 -25.10
CA THR A 116 -8.58 -7.03 -24.48
C THR A 116 -7.42 -7.93 -24.05
N SER A 117 -7.57 -8.69 -22.96
CA SER A 117 -6.51 -9.58 -22.41
C SER A 117 -5.91 -10.50 -23.48
N THR A 118 -6.77 -11.11 -24.30
CA THR A 118 -6.34 -11.96 -25.41
C THR A 118 -5.62 -11.17 -26.50
N SER A 119 -6.13 -9.99 -26.89
CA SER A 119 -5.48 -9.14 -27.89
C SER A 119 -4.11 -8.64 -27.45
N ILE A 120 -3.93 -8.28 -26.17
CA ILE A 120 -2.65 -7.81 -25.62
C ILE A 120 -1.61 -8.92 -25.69
N ARG A 121 -1.98 -10.15 -25.33
CA ARG A 121 -1.06 -11.31 -25.40
C ARG A 121 -0.54 -11.53 -26.82
N PHE A 122 -1.42 -11.47 -27.82
CA PHE A 122 -1.02 -11.67 -29.22
C PHE A 122 -0.24 -10.48 -29.80
N LYS A 123 -0.57 -9.24 -29.43
CA LYS A 123 0.15 -8.03 -29.86
C LYS A 123 1.55 -7.92 -29.26
N ALA A 124 1.69 -8.31 -27.99
CA ALA A 124 2.97 -8.34 -27.29
C ALA A 124 3.91 -9.41 -27.88
N LEU A 125 3.37 -10.51 -28.43
CA LEU A 125 4.19 -11.50 -29.14
C LEU A 125 4.76 -10.95 -30.46
N GLY A 126 4.18 -9.89 -31.02
CA GLY A 126 4.48 -9.37 -32.36
C GLY A 126 5.94 -9.06 -32.61
N GLY A 127 6.56 -8.22 -31.76
CA GLY A 127 7.99 -7.86 -31.91
C GLY A 127 8.91 -9.07 -31.77
N ILE A 128 8.71 -9.87 -30.71
CA ILE A 128 9.49 -11.10 -30.47
C ILE A 128 9.40 -12.07 -31.66
N LEU A 129 8.21 -12.27 -32.20
CA LEU A 129 7.98 -13.16 -33.34
C LEU A 129 8.72 -12.68 -34.60
N PHE A 130 8.67 -11.38 -34.89
CA PHE A 130 9.31 -10.81 -36.08
C PHE A 130 10.83 -10.83 -36.00
N ASN A 131 11.42 -10.52 -34.84
CA ASN A 131 12.86 -10.71 -34.63
C ASN A 131 13.26 -12.20 -34.68
N GLY A 132 12.40 -13.10 -34.19
CA GLY A 132 12.61 -14.54 -34.29
C GLY A 132 12.59 -15.05 -35.73
N ILE A 133 11.65 -14.57 -36.55
CA ILE A 133 11.59 -14.83 -38.00
C ILE A 133 12.85 -14.29 -38.68
N ALA A 134 13.28 -13.07 -38.34
CA ALA A 134 14.49 -12.47 -38.91
C ALA A 134 15.73 -13.33 -38.64
N VAL A 135 15.90 -13.87 -37.42
CA VAL A 135 16.97 -14.82 -37.09
C VAL A 135 16.81 -16.14 -37.86
N GLY A 136 15.59 -16.67 -37.97
CA GLY A 136 15.28 -17.93 -38.65
C GLY A 136 15.52 -17.90 -40.17
N LEU A 137 15.50 -16.72 -40.80
CA LEU A 137 15.77 -16.54 -42.23
C LEU A 137 17.28 -16.43 -42.57
N VAL A 138 18.14 -16.24 -41.57
CA VAL A 138 19.60 -16.10 -41.77
C VAL A 138 20.24 -17.34 -42.43
N PRO A 139 19.90 -18.60 -42.08
CA PRO A 139 20.46 -19.78 -42.76
C PRO A 139 20.11 -19.85 -44.26
N LEU A 140 18.92 -19.39 -44.65
CA LEU A 140 18.48 -19.29 -46.05
C LEU A 140 19.28 -18.22 -46.81
N ALA A 141 19.48 -17.05 -46.22
CA ALA A 141 20.29 -15.99 -46.81
C ALA A 141 21.78 -16.39 -46.92
N ASN A 142 22.32 -17.08 -45.91
CA ASN A 142 23.69 -17.57 -45.90
C ASN A 142 23.92 -18.61 -47.02
N SER A 143 22.95 -19.50 -47.27
CA SER A 143 23.04 -20.48 -48.37
C SER A 143 23.01 -19.83 -49.77
N LEU A 144 22.33 -18.69 -49.93
CA LEU A 144 22.28 -17.93 -51.18
C LEU A 144 23.58 -17.16 -51.43
N ILE A 145 24.17 -16.59 -50.38
CA ILE A 145 25.41 -15.79 -50.44
C ILE A 145 26.65 -16.68 -50.66
N MET A 146 26.67 -17.91 -50.14
CA MET A 146 27.77 -18.86 -50.38
C MET A 146 27.84 -19.43 -51.83
N SER A 147 26.93 -19.00 -52.73
CA SER A 147 26.94 -19.37 -54.16
C SER A 147 27.72 -18.39 -55.07
N ILE A 148 28.29 -17.32 -54.51
CA ILE A 148 29.01 -16.28 -55.25
C ILE A 148 30.51 -16.37 -54.89
N ASP A 149 31.36 -16.31 -55.91
CA ASP A 149 32.80 -16.63 -55.86
C ASP A 149 33.61 -15.88 -54.78
N ARG A 150 34.61 -16.56 -54.20
CA ARG A 150 35.36 -16.16 -53.00
C ARG A 150 36.36 -15.02 -53.26
N HIS A 151 36.18 -13.91 -52.54
CA HIS A 151 37.10 -12.78 -52.46
C HIS A 151 37.17 -12.25 -51.00
N PRO A 152 38.05 -11.26 -50.67
CA PRO A 152 38.42 -10.86 -49.29
C PRO A 152 37.29 -10.36 -48.36
N ASP A 153 36.03 -10.44 -48.82
CA ASP A 153 34.81 -9.94 -48.17
C ASP A 153 34.22 -10.91 -47.13
N GLU A 154 34.82 -12.10 -46.93
CA GLU A 154 34.33 -13.13 -45.98
C GLU A 154 34.21 -12.61 -44.54
N PHE A 155 35.13 -11.74 -44.10
CA PHE A 155 35.07 -11.17 -42.76
C PHE A 155 33.89 -10.20 -42.60
N ILE A 156 33.66 -9.30 -43.57
CA ILE A 156 32.57 -8.31 -43.49
C ILE A 156 31.22 -9.01 -43.58
N VAL A 157 31.08 -9.99 -44.48
CA VAL A 157 29.84 -10.77 -44.61
C VAL A 157 29.58 -11.57 -43.33
N GLY A 158 30.58 -12.26 -42.80
CA GLY A 158 30.46 -12.97 -41.51
C GLY A 158 30.19 -12.04 -40.33
N PHE A 159 30.79 -10.85 -40.30
CA PHE A 159 30.54 -9.82 -39.30
C PHE A 159 29.10 -9.33 -39.35
N VAL A 160 28.59 -8.99 -40.53
CA VAL A 160 27.20 -8.53 -40.73
C VAL A 160 26.20 -9.61 -40.30
N ILE A 161 26.42 -10.87 -40.70
CA ILE A 161 25.53 -11.99 -40.33
C ILE A 161 25.52 -12.21 -38.82
N ASN A 162 26.69 -12.34 -38.19
CA ASN A 162 26.80 -12.58 -36.75
C ASN A 162 26.25 -11.41 -35.93
N THR A 163 26.48 -10.18 -36.40
CA THR A 163 25.97 -8.97 -35.78
C THR A 163 24.44 -8.87 -35.90
N PHE A 164 23.88 -9.25 -37.04
CA PHE A 164 22.43 -9.26 -37.25
C PHE A 164 21.74 -10.30 -36.36
N VAL A 165 22.30 -11.52 -36.26
CA VAL A 165 21.79 -12.54 -35.33
C VAL A 165 21.91 -12.07 -33.89
N GLY A 166 23.09 -11.56 -33.49
CA GLY A 166 23.34 -11.07 -32.14
C GLY A 166 22.42 -9.92 -31.73
N ALA A 167 22.22 -8.93 -32.61
CA ALA A 167 21.35 -7.79 -32.34
C ALA A 167 19.87 -8.19 -32.21
N ASN A 168 19.36 -9.08 -33.08
CA ASN A 168 17.99 -9.56 -32.99
C ASN A 168 17.76 -10.43 -31.74
N LEU A 169 18.71 -11.30 -31.39
CA LEU A 169 18.63 -12.09 -30.14
C LEU A 169 18.69 -11.19 -28.90
N LEU A 170 19.56 -10.18 -28.90
CA LEU A 170 19.66 -9.22 -27.81
C LEU A 170 18.34 -8.47 -27.61
N VAL A 171 17.71 -8.01 -28.71
CA VAL A 171 16.39 -7.37 -28.66
C VAL A 171 15.35 -8.33 -28.06
N ILE A 172 15.24 -9.56 -28.56
CA ILE A 172 14.32 -10.59 -28.02
C ILE A 172 14.52 -10.83 -26.52
N PHE A 173 15.76 -11.01 -26.06
CA PHE A 173 16.04 -11.26 -24.63
C PHE A 173 15.83 -10.02 -23.76
N SER A 174 15.89 -8.83 -24.36
CA SER A 174 15.64 -7.57 -23.66
C SER A 174 14.19 -7.12 -23.62
N SER A 175 13.31 -7.75 -24.42
CA SER A 175 11.86 -7.54 -24.47
C SER A 175 11.12 -8.19 -23.29
N LEU A 176 11.63 -7.97 -22.08
CA LEU A 176 11.06 -8.53 -20.85
C LEU A 176 9.63 -8.03 -20.61
N SER A 177 9.32 -6.80 -21.03
CA SER A 177 7.97 -6.22 -21.02
C SER A 177 7.01 -7.01 -21.91
N ASP A 178 7.44 -7.43 -23.09
CA ASP A 178 6.61 -8.18 -24.05
C ASP A 178 6.37 -9.60 -23.56
N LEU A 179 7.39 -10.27 -23.02
CA LEU A 179 7.24 -11.57 -22.36
C LEU A 179 6.29 -11.50 -21.15
N VAL A 180 6.40 -10.44 -20.35
CA VAL A 180 5.48 -10.20 -19.22
C VAL A 180 4.06 -9.93 -19.73
N ALA A 181 3.88 -9.15 -20.80
CA ALA A 181 2.57 -8.86 -21.38
C ALA A 181 1.92 -10.09 -22.04
N VAL A 182 2.72 -10.94 -22.71
CA VAL A 182 2.32 -12.26 -23.26
C VAL A 182 1.82 -13.21 -22.15
N VAL A 183 2.47 -13.18 -20.98
CA VAL A 183 2.12 -14.05 -19.84
C VAL A 183 0.92 -13.52 -19.06
N THR A 184 0.88 -12.22 -18.79
CA THR A 184 -0.03 -11.63 -17.79
C THR A 184 -1.38 -11.22 -18.36
N GLY A 185 -1.43 -10.61 -19.55
CA GLY A 185 -2.67 -10.21 -20.22
C GLY A 185 -3.60 -9.25 -19.46
N GLU A 186 -3.29 -8.69 -18.29
CA GLU A 186 -4.29 -7.93 -17.50
C GLU A 186 -3.72 -6.83 -16.58
N ALA A 187 -4.55 -5.81 -16.25
CA ALA A 187 -4.78 -5.26 -14.88
C ALA A 187 -5.82 -4.10 -14.81
N THR A 188 -6.53 -3.93 -13.66
CA THR A 188 -7.71 -3.03 -13.38
C THR A 188 -7.94 -2.72 -11.87
N CYS A 189 -8.42 -1.47 -11.46
CA CYS A 189 -8.65 -0.43 -10.30
C CYS A 189 -8.92 -0.45 -8.70
N PHE A 190 -8.22 0.31 -7.78
CA PHE A 190 -8.65 0.79 -6.36
C PHE A 190 -7.95 2.14 -5.82
N ASN A 191 -8.09 2.55 -4.52
CA ASN A 191 -7.91 3.94 -3.94
C ASN A 191 -6.75 4.33 -2.92
N CYS A 192 -6.89 5.43 -2.14
CA CYS A 192 -5.96 6.58 -2.04
C CYS A 192 -5.97 7.32 -0.65
N GLY A 193 -5.13 8.35 -0.35
CA GLY A 193 -5.14 9.13 0.90
C GLY A 193 -4.52 10.55 0.81
N ASN A 194 -5.26 11.55 1.30
CA ASN A 194 -4.91 12.99 1.21
C ASN A 194 -4.10 13.50 2.40
N PHE A 195 -3.19 14.44 2.18
CA PHE A 195 -2.60 15.27 3.25
C PHE A 195 -2.00 16.58 2.71
N GLY A 196 -1.86 17.60 3.56
CA GLY A 196 -1.36 18.90 3.10
C GLY A 196 -1.10 19.92 4.19
N PHE A 197 -0.67 21.10 3.73
CA PHE A 197 -0.21 22.22 4.53
C PHE A 197 -0.73 23.54 3.95
N VAL A 198 -1.19 24.44 4.83
CA VAL A 198 -1.52 25.84 4.50
C VAL A 198 -0.98 26.73 5.63
N GLY A 199 -0.13 27.70 5.34
CA GLY A 199 0.41 28.56 6.41
C GLY A 199 1.16 29.78 5.91
N LYS A 200 1.41 30.73 6.81
CA LYS A 200 2.24 31.91 6.48
C LYS A 200 3.69 31.51 6.23
N ARG A 201 4.36 32.34 5.45
CA ARG A 201 5.82 32.33 5.38
C ARG A 201 6.39 33.01 6.63
N LEU A 202 7.33 32.34 7.28
CA LEU A 202 8.03 32.86 8.45
C LEU A 202 9.25 33.67 8.00
N VAL A 203 9.71 34.60 8.85
CA VAL A 203 10.92 35.40 8.59
C VAL A 203 12.18 34.52 8.43
N SER A 204 12.20 33.36 9.08
CA SER A 204 13.28 32.37 8.98
C SER A 204 13.22 31.52 7.72
N ASP A 205 12.15 31.59 6.93
CA ASP A 205 12.00 30.78 5.72
C ASP A 205 12.87 31.33 4.59
N ASP A 206 13.48 30.43 3.82
CA ASP A 206 14.21 30.78 2.62
C ASP A 206 13.26 31.20 1.47
N ARG A 207 13.80 31.68 0.34
CA ARG A 207 13.02 32.06 -0.85
C ARG A 207 12.57 30.88 -1.71
N SER A 208 12.71 29.64 -1.25
CA SER A 208 12.28 28.47 -2.03
C SER A 208 10.75 28.41 -2.12
N LEU A 209 10.20 27.64 -3.07
CA LEU A 209 8.75 27.45 -3.16
C LEU A 209 8.17 26.73 -1.92
N LEU A 210 8.96 25.85 -1.30
CA LEU A 210 8.61 25.11 -0.08
C LEU A 210 9.77 25.19 0.92
N PRO A 211 9.64 25.95 2.02
CA PRO A 211 10.69 26.05 3.03
C PRO A 211 11.00 24.70 3.68
N ALA A 212 12.24 24.54 4.19
CA ALA A 212 12.72 23.32 4.82
C ALA A 212 11.76 22.76 5.89
N ARG A 213 11.21 23.63 6.76
CA ARG A 213 10.25 23.22 7.79
C ARG A 213 8.99 22.55 7.21
N VAL A 214 8.52 23.00 6.05
CA VAL A 214 7.32 22.46 5.38
C VAL A 214 7.65 21.12 4.73
N ILE A 215 8.87 20.96 4.22
CA ILE A 215 9.37 19.67 3.71
C ILE A 215 9.46 18.65 4.86
N ASP A 216 9.89 19.06 6.04
CA ASP A 216 9.97 18.18 7.21
C ASP A 216 8.57 17.79 7.71
N ILE A 217 7.61 18.73 7.74
CA ILE A 217 6.19 18.42 7.99
C ILE A 217 5.67 17.41 6.96
N PHE A 218 5.92 17.63 5.66
CA PHE A 218 5.55 16.69 4.59
C PHE A 218 6.13 15.29 4.85
N LYS A 219 7.41 15.18 5.22
CA LYS A 219 8.04 13.88 5.50
C LYS A 219 7.40 13.19 6.69
N THR A 220 7.14 13.91 7.79
CA THR A 220 6.48 13.37 8.98
C THR A 220 5.08 12.86 8.64
N MET A 221 4.26 13.67 7.97
CA MET A 221 2.90 13.28 7.55
C MET A 221 2.92 12.14 6.52
N GLY A 222 3.89 12.17 5.59
CA GLY A 222 4.09 11.14 4.59
C GLY A 222 4.40 9.78 5.23
N CYS A 223 5.30 9.74 6.21
CA CYS A 223 5.63 8.51 6.96
C CYS A 223 4.40 7.87 7.61
N GLU A 224 3.53 8.67 8.25
CA GLU A 224 2.27 8.16 8.83
C GLU A 224 1.30 7.68 7.75
N THR A 225 1.19 8.41 6.64
CA THR A 225 0.30 8.07 5.53
C THR A 225 0.73 6.79 4.81
N GLU A 226 2.05 6.52 4.71
CA GLU A 226 2.59 5.30 4.09
C GLU A 226 2.17 4.00 4.81
N ILE A 227 1.72 4.06 6.06
CA ILE A 227 1.24 2.89 6.83
C ILE A 227 0.02 2.24 6.15
N ARG A 228 -0.76 3.04 5.40
CA ARG A 228 -1.92 2.58 4.64
C ARG A 228 -1.58 2.09 3.23
N GLY A 229 -0.38 2.38 2.72
CA GLY A 229 0.10 1.96 1.40
C GLY A 229 1.00 3.00 0.73
N GLU A 230 1.77 2.59 -0.29
CA GLU A 230 2.74 3.48 -0.96
C GLU A 230 2.97 3.21 -2.46
N GLN A 231 1.92 2.90 -3.24
CA GLN A 231 2.11 2.50 -4.64
C GLN A 231 2.52 3.65 -5.55
N ALA A 232 1.91 4.83 -5.37
CA ALA A 232 2.21 6.02 -6.15
C ALA A 232 1.84 7.25 -5.33
N GLY A 233 2.37 8.41 -5.68
CA GLY A 233 2.03 9.64 -4.99
C GLY A 233 2.34 10.86 -5.80
N GLY A 234 1.70 11.97 -5.44
CA GLY A 234 1.97 13.26 -6.06
C GLY A 234 1.96 14.38 -5.04
N GLY A 235 2.67 15.45 -5.38
CA GLY A 235 2.74 16.67 -4.60
C GLY A 235 2.62 17.87 -5.52
N VAL A 236 1.96 18.91 -5.03
CA VAL A 236 1.84 20.20 -5.71
C VAL A 236 1.92 21.35 -4.72
N VAL A 237 2.58 22.43 -5.13
CA VAL A 237 2.63 23.72 -4.44
C VAL A 237 2.17 24.83 -5.37
N PHE A 238 1.57 25.87 -4.80
CA PHE A 238 1.24 27.12 -5.49
C PHE A 238 2.48 28.00 -5.65
N ALA A 239 2.65 28.61 -6.82
CA ALA A 239 3.72 29.54 -7.13
C ALA A 239 3.19 30.72 -7.96
N GLN A 240 3.94 31.81 -8.03
CA GLN A 240 3.71 32.92 -8.96
C GLN A 240 4.72 32.84 -10.10
N ASP A 241 4.27 32.98 -11.35
CA ASP A 241 5.17 33.11 -12.50
C ASP A 241 5.77 34.53 -12.60
N ARG A 242 6.59 34.80 -13.63
CA ARG A 242 7.20 36.13 -13.84
C ARG A 242 6.20 37.24 -14.16
N ALA A 243 4.96 36.88 -14.49
CA ALA A 243 3.87 37.81 -14.74
C ALA A 243 2.94 37.93 -13.53
N ASP A 244 3.40 37.52 -12.34
CA ASP A 244 2.68 37.48 -11.08
C ASP A 244 1.38 36.65 -11.11
N ARG A 245 1.24 35.74 -12.09
CA ARG A 245 0.09 34.85 -12.20
C ARG A 245 0.32 33.62 -11.35
N VAL A 246 -0.72 33.19 -10.63
CA VAL A 246 -0.68 31.97 -9.83
C VAL A 246 -0.65 30.75 -10.75
N VAL A 247 0.29 29.85 -10.49
CA VAL A 247 0.46 28.58 -11.19
C VAL A 247 0.70 27.46 -10.18
N PHE A 248 0.55 26.22 -10.63
CA PHE A 248 0.91 25.06 -9.83
C PHE A 248 2.24 24.46 -10.28
N VAL A 249 3.09 24.12 -9.30
CA VAL A 249 4.33 23.37 -9.51
C VAL A 249 4.21 22.05 -8.78
N GLY A 250 4.24 20.94 -9.51
CA GLY A 250 3.99 19.62 -8.93
C GLY A 250 4.68 18.49 -9.69
N THR A 251 4.82 17.34 -9.03
CA THR A 251 5.30 16.10 -9.65
C THR A 251 4.51 14.91 -9.14
N LYS A 252 4.58 13.81 -9.88
CA LYS A 252 3.95 12.53 -9.58
C LYS A 252 4.98 11.42 -9.75
N VAL A 253 4.94 10.42 -8.89
CA VAL A 253 5.84 9.26 -8.95
C VAL A 253 5.05 7.97 -8.76
N VAL A 254 5.40 6.95 -9.52
CA VAL A 254 5.01 5.57 -9.23
C VAL A 254 6.17 4.93 -8.46
N ASN A 255 5.87 4.40 -7.28
CA ASN A 255 6.89 3.85 -6.41
C ASN A 255 7.44 2.54 -6.99
N ARG A 256 8.76 2.36 -6.88
CA ARG A 256 9.39 1.10 -7.27
C ARG A 256 9.29 0.12 -6.11
N LYS A 257 9.25 -1.19 -6.41
CA LYS A 257 9.04 -2.29 -5.45
C LYS A 257 9.83 -2.21 -4.12
N ARG A 258 11.01 -1.59 -4.09
CA ARG A 258 11.90 -1.54 -2.91
C ARG A 258 12.30 -0.11 -2.50
N GLN A 259 11.58 0.90 -2.98
CA GLN A 259 11.82 2.30 -2.64
C GLN A 259 10.79 2.79 -1.63
N ASN A 260 11.12 3.88 -0.94
CA ASN A 260 10.20 4.58 -0.06
C ASN A 260 9.54 5.71 -0.85
N LEU A 261 8.21 5.75 -0.86
CA LEU A 261 7.45 6.71 -1.66
C LEU A 261 7.71 8.16 -1.22
N THR A 262 7.72 8.45 0.08
CA THR A 262 7.95 9.81 0.61
C THR A 262 9.29 10.37 0.14
N GLN A 263 10.36 9.58 0.28
CA GLN A 263 11.70 9.94 -0.17
C GLN A 263 11.78 10.05 -1.69
N SER A 264 11.15 9.12 -2.43
CA SER A 264 11.18 9.11 -3.89
C SER A 264 10.42 10.29 -4.49
N LEU A 265 9.28 10.65 -3.90
CA LEU A 265 8.49 11.81 -4.30
C LEU A 265 9.29 13.09 -4.07
N GLU A 266 9.90 13.27 -2.90
CA GLU A 266 10.70 14.47 -2.64
C GLU A 266 11.97 14.55 -3.48
N ALA A 267 12.64 13.42 -3.72
CA ALA A 267 13.78 13.33 -4.62
C ALA A 267 13.42 13.72 -6.07
N ALA A 268 12.20 13.42 -6.52
CA ALA A 268 11.67 13.86 -7.81
C ALA A 268 11.15 15.29 -7.79
N PHE A 269 10.59 15.75 -6.67
CA PHE A 269 9.92 17.04 -6.58
C PHE A 269 10.89 18.21 -6.39
N ALA A 270 11.95 18.03 -5.61
CA ALA A 270 12.96 19.08 -5.40
C ALA A 270 13.58 19.60 -6.72
N PRO A 271 14.01 18.76 -7.68
CA PRO A 271 14.47 19.23 -8.99
C PRO A 271 13.42 20.03 -9.77
N VAL A 272 12.15 19.59 -9.74
CA VAL A 272 11.04 20.28 -10.44
C VAL A 272 10.82 21.67 -9.85
N ARG A 273 10.81 21.81 -8.51
CA ARG A 273 10.72 23.12 -7.85
C ARG A 273 11.90 24.02 -8.20
N ASN A 274 13.12 23.48 -8.18
CA ASN A 274 14.33 24.22 -8.55
C ASN A 274 14.31 24.68 -10.01
N GLN A 275 13.82 23.84 -10.92
CA GLN A 275 13.66 24.20 -12.33
C GLN A 275 12.63 25.31 -12.51
N ALA A 276 11.47 25.22 -11.83
CA ALA A 276 10.46 26.27 -11.85
C ALA A 276 11.02 27.60 -11.32
N MET A 277 11.77 27.58 -10.22
CA MET A 277 12.42 28.78 -9.70
C MET A 277 13.43 29.40 -10.67
N ARG A 278 14.24 28.58 -11.36
CA ARG A 278 15.15 29.07 -12.42
C ARG A 278 14.39 29.64 -13.62
N ALA A 279 13.21 29.11 -13.92
CA ALA A 279 12.30 29.67 -14.91
C ALA A 279 11.63 30.98 -14.43
N GLY A 280 11.82 31.37 -13.16
CA GLY A 280 11.32 32.61 -12.57
C GLY A 280 10.06 32.46 -11.74
N ALA A 281 9.68 31.22 -11.38
CA ALA A 281 8.61 31.01 -10.43
C ALA A 281 9.04 31.42 -9.01
N GLN A 282 8.16 32.11 -8.29
CA GLN A 282 8.36 32.56 -6.93
C GLN A 282 7.27 31.98 -6.01
N ALA A 283 7.51 31.99 -4.71
CA ALA A 283 6.50 31.58 -3.75
C ALA A 283 5.36 32.61 -3.73
N VAL A 284 4.12 32.16 -3.48
CA VAL A 284 2.99 33.07 -3.30
C VAL A 284 3.14 33.79 -1.95
N ASP A 285 3.03 35.13 -1.97
CA ASP A 285 3.19 35.95 -0.76
C ASP A 285 2.07 35.74 0.28
N ALA A 286 0.84 35.46 -0.18
CA ALA A 286 -0.33 35.33 0.68
C ALA A 286 -0.28 34.11 1.61
N ALA A 287 0.16 32.96 1.10
CA ALA A 287 0.26 31.72 1.86
C ALA A 287 1.17 30.70 1.15
N ILE A 288 1.80 29.83 1.93
CA ILE A 288 2.43 28.60 1.45
C ILE A 288 1.35 27.51 1.48
N VAL A 289 1.01 26.97 0.31
CA VAL A 289 0.04 25.89 0.17
C VAL A 289 0.69 24.69 -0.51
N GLY A 290 0.68 23.56 0.19
CA GLY A 290 1.16 22.27 -0.28
C GLY A 290 0.06 21.21 -0.20
N VAL A 291 -0.17 20.51 -1.30
CA VAL A 291 -1.18 19.46 -1.42
C VAL A 291 -0.47 18.18 -1.86
N TRP A 292 -0.56 17.14 -1.05
CA TRP A 292 -0.01 15.82 -1.33
C TRP A 292 -1.06 14.74 -1.24
N HIS A 293 -0.73 13.64 -1.89
CA HIS A 293 -1.62 12.51 -1.95
C HIS A 293 -0.84 11.22 -2.19
N TYR A 294 -1.07 10.20 -1.37
CA TYR A 294 -0.54 8.84 -1.59
C TYR A 294 -1.64 7.89 -2.03
N ARG A 295 -1.37 7.19 -3.12
CA ARG A 295 -2.22 6.13 -3.66
C ARG A 295 -1.78 4.79 -3.08
N TYR A 296 -2.73 4.06 -2.49
CA TYR A 296 -2.46 2.81 -1.80
C TYR A 296 -2.46 1.62 -2.75
N ALA A 297 -2.45 0.39 -2.20
CA ALA A 297 -2.61 -0.81 -2.99
C ALA A 297 -4.06 -1.06 -3.39
N THR A 298 -4.20 -1.29 -4.68
CA THR A 298 -5.36 -0.86 -5.43
C THR A 298 -5.53 -1.79 -6.62
N SER A 299 -6.74 -2.01 -7.13
CA SER A 299 -6.86 -2.87 -8.30
C SER A 299 -6.12 -2.18 -9.48
N SER A 300 -6.01 -0.85 -9.56
CA SER A 300 -5.57 -0.17 -10.81
C SER A 300 -4.09 -0.27 -10.87
N LEU A 301 -3.60 -0.41 -12.09
CA LEU A 301 -2.18 -0.20 -12.32
C LEU A 301 -1.79 1.18 -11.80
N PRO A 302 -0.72 1.26 -11.00
CA PRO A 302 -0.14 2.54 -10.67
C PRO A 302 0.46 3.10 -11.96
N ALA A 303 -0.11 4.19 -12.45
CA ALA A 303 0.36 4.94 -13.60
C ALA A 303 0.40 6.41 -13.22
N ILE A 304 1.38 7.15 -13.75
CA ILE A 304 1.55 8.58 -13.46
C ILE A 304 0.27 9.36 -13.78
N VAL A 305 -0.39 9.03 -14.89
CA VAL A 305 -1.63 9.69 -15.32
C VAL A 305 -2.81 9.42 -14.36
N GLU A 306 -2.84 8.23 -13.77
CA GLU A 306 -3.83 7.78 -12.78
C GLU A 306 -3.38 8.08 -11.33
N THR A 307 -2.36 8.91 -11.14
CA THR A 307 -1.87 9.32 -9.82
C THR A 307 -2.32 10.74 -9.53
N HIS A 308 -2.77 11.00 -8.31
CA HIS A 308 -3.16 12.34 -7.86
C HIS A 308 -1.98 13.32 -7.85
N TRP A 309 -2.23 14.61 -7.84
CA TRP A 309 -3.52 15.31 -8.02
C TRP A 309 -4.09 15.11 -9.43
N HIS A 310 -5.39 15.31 -9.64
CA HIS A 310 -6.01 15.29 -10.98
C HIS A 310 -6.43 16.69 -11.42
N GLU A 311 -6.31 16.95 -12.71
CA GLU A 311 -6.91 18.07 -13.43
C GLU A 311 -7.66 17.50 -14.64
N TRP A 312 -8.69 18.20 -15.11
CA TRP A 312 -9.35 17.87 -16.37
C TRP A 312 -8.93 18.85 -17.45
N MET A 313 -9.20 20.14 -17.24
CA MET A 313 -8.73 21.18 -18.15
C MET A 313 -7.29 21.58 -17.77
N PRO A 314 -6.36 21.65 -18.74
CA PRO A 314 -5.03 22.17 -18.49
C PRO A 314 -5.09 23.64 -18.08
N ALA A 315 -4.01 24.14 -17.48
CA ALA A 315 -3.88 25.54 -17.13
C ALA A 315 -4.14 26.44 -18.35
N ARG A 316 -5.12 27.33 -18.24
CA ARG A 316 -5.58 28.19 -19.34
C ARG A 316 -5.66 29.64 -18.88
N THR A 317 -5.57 30.57 -19.81
CA THR A 317 -5.78 31.98 -19.49
C THR A 317 -7.22 32.38 -19.79
N ALA A 318 -7.95 32.90 -18.81
CA ALA A 318 -9.33 33.37 -18.97
C ALA A 318 -9.49 34.80 -18.42
N ALA A 319 -10.47 35.54 -18.93
CA ALA A 319 -10.89 36.80 -18.31
C ALA A 319 -11.65 36.47 -17.03
N VAL A 320 -11.19 37.04 -15.91
CA VAL A 320 -11.78 36.82 -14.59
C VAL A 320 -12.08 38.17 -13.97
N TRP A 321 -13.34 38.38 -13.61
CA TRP A 321 -13.77 39.50 -12.82
C TRP A 321 -13.62 39.19 -11.34
N ARG A 322 -12.93 40.09 -10.64
CA ARG A 322 -12.77 40.05 -9.19
C ARG A 322 -13.06 41.41 -8.60
N PHE A 323 -13.39 41.41 -7.31
CA PHE A 323 -13.55 42.64 -6.55
C PHE A 323 -12.33 42.82 -5.65
N ASP A 324 -11.53 43.84 -5.93
CA ASP A 324 -10.28 44.11 -5.24
C ASP A 324 -10.22 45.59 -4.81
N ARG A 325 -9.91 45.84 -3.54
CA ARG A 325 -9.81 47.19 -2.93
C ARG A 325 -10.97 48.12 -3.27
N GLY A 326 -12.20 47.60 -3.24
CA GLY A 326 -13.41 48.41 -3.47
C GLY A 326 -13.76 48.68 -4.94
N LYS A 327 -13.09 48.02 -5.89
CA LYS A 327 -13.34 48.18 -7.33
C LYS A 327 -13.39 46.84 -8.05
N TRP A 328 -14.15 46.80 -9.13
CA TRP A 328 -14.09 45.70 -10.09
C TRP A 328 -12.77 45.73 -10.86
N VAL A 329 -12.12 44.57 -10.94
CA VAL A 329 -10.93 44.34 -11.73
C VAL A 329 -11.21 43.16 -12.65
N GLY A 330 -11.20 43.41 -13.95
CA GLY A 330 -11.26 42.36 -14.98
C GLY A 330 -9.87 42.18 -15.55
N ASP A 331 -9.22 41.04 -15.26
CA ASP A 331 -7.89 40.74 -15.77
C ASP A 331 -7.79 39.30 -16.29
N ARG A 332 -6.75 39.04 -17.08
CA ARG A 332 -6.48 37.72 -17.64
C ARG A 332 -5.69 36.88 -16.64
N GLN A 333 -6.39 35.98 -15.96
CA GLN A 333 -5.80 35.10 -14.95
C GLN A 333 -5.51 33.70 -15.50
N THR A 334 -4.55 33.03 -14.89
CA THR A 334 -4.38 31.58 -15.08
C THR A 334 -5.46 30.85 -14.29
N VAL A 335 -6.30 30.10 -14.98
CA VAL A 335 -7.32 29.23 -14.41
C VAL A 335 -6.88 27.79 -14.52
N ASN A 336 -6.77 27.14 -13.39
CA ASN A 336 -6.51 25.71 -13.24
C ASN A 336 -7.04 25.26 -11.88
N HIS A 337 -7.70 24.11 -11.88
CA HIS A 337 -8.25 23.48 -10.69
C HIS A 337 -7.65 22.09 -10.54
N ARG A 338 -7.30 21.73 -9.31
CA ARG A 338 -6.71 20.44 -8.99
C ARG A 338 -7.45 19.82 -7.83
N ILE A 339 -7.65 18.51 -7.93
CA ILE A 339 -8.26 17.74 -6.85
C ILE A 339 -7.37 16.61 -6.38
N THR A 340 -7.43 16.32 -5.09
CA THR A 340 -7.02 15.03 -4.53
C THR A 340 -8.24 14.38 -3.90
N HIS A 341 -8.36 13.06 -4.05
CA HIS A 341 -9.57 12.35 -3.66
C HIS A 341 -9.20 11.00 -3.05
N ASN A 342 -9.86 10.67 -1.94
CA ASN A 342 -9.89 9.35 -1.36
C ASN A 342 -11.35 8.87 -1.32
N GLY A 343 -11.57 7.58 -1.57
CA GLY A 343 -12.89 6.98 -1.65
C GLY A 343 -13.25 6.56 -3.07
N ASP A 344 -14.54 6.37 -3.29
CA ASP A 344 -15.11 5.95 -4.57
C ASP A 344 -16.15 6.99 -4.97
N PHE A 345 -16.03 7.54 -6.17
CA PHE A 345 -17.10 8.30 -6.81
C PHE A 345 -17.86 7.36 -7.73
N ASP A 346 -19.15 7.16 -7.53
CA ASP A 346 -19.95 6.19 -8.29
C ASP A 346 -20.69 6.87 -9.46
N ALA A 347 -21.36 7.98 -9.14
CA ALA A 347 -22.24 8.71 -10.06
C ALA A 347 -22.48 10.14 -9.59
N TRP A 348 -23.02 10.99 -10.47
CA TRP A 348 -23.49 12.32 -10.13
C TRP A 348 -24.92 12.54 -10.63
N VAL A 349 -25.79 13.09 -9.79
CA VAL A 349 -27.19 13.34 -10.13
C VAL A 349 -27.28 14.56 -11.05
N LEU A 350 -27.62 14.31 -12.32
CA LEU A 350 -27.81 15.31 -13.36
C LEU A 350 -29.12 15.01 -14.08
N PHE A 351 -29.91 16.07 -14.38
CA PHE A 351 -31.24 15.94 -15.00
C PHE A 351 -32.25 15.07 -14.21
N GLY A 352 -32.03 14.88 -12.91
CA GLY A 352 -32.89 14.06 -12.04
C GLY A 352 -32.42 12.62 -11.88
N ASP A 353 -31.49 12.16 -12.72
CA ASP A 353 -31.00 10.79 -12.75
C ASP A 353 -29.52 10.69 -12.32
N PRO A 354 -29.11 9.59 -11.67
CA PRO A 354 -27.70 9.34 -11.39
C PRO A 354 -26.98 8.95 -12.68
N ILE A 355 -26.01 9.77 -13.10
CA ILE A 355 -25.16 9.49 -14.26
C ILE A 355 -23.86 8.85 -13.80
N GLU A 356 -23.61 7.63 -14.24
CA GLU A 356 -22.40 6.87 -13.88
C GLU A 356 -21.13 7.48 -14.47
N ASN A 357 -19.99 7.20 -13.84
CA ASN A 357 -18.68 7.78 -14.18
C ASN A 357 -18.29 7.70 -15.66
N ALA A 358 -18.63 6.60 -16.34
CA ALA A 358 -18.25 6.39 -17.73
C ALA A 358 -18.97 7.39 -18.64
N ASP A 359 -20.29 7.47 -18.51
CA ASP A 359 -21.14 8.38 -19.27
C ASP A 359 -20.90 9.85 -18.88
N LEU A 360 -20.71 10.11 -17.59
CA LEU A 360 -20.34 11.43 -17.09
C LEU A 360 -19.03 11.91 -17.72
N GLY A 361 -18.03 11.03 -17.83
CA GLY A 361 -16.76 11.36 -18.48
C GLY A 361 -16.93 11.72 -19.95
N LEU A 362 -17.72 10.97 -20.72
CA LEU A 362 -18.01 11.26 -22.12
C LEU A 362 -18.77 12.58 -22.29
N TRP A 363 -19.71 12.86 -21.38
CA TRP A 363 -20.47 14.10 -21.39
C TRP A 363 -19.59 15.32 -21.06
N LEU A 364 -18.71 15.21 -20.04
CA LEU A 364 -17.74 16.25 -19.69
C LEU A 364 -16.77 16.56 -20.83
N GLU A 365 -16.35 15.56 -21.63
CA GLU A 365 -15.48 15.80 -22.80
C GLU A 365 -16.12 16.80 -23.79
N ARG A 366 -17.44 16.73 -23.95
CA ARG A 366 -18.20 17.58 -24.87
C ARG A 366 -18.49 18.95 -24.29
N VAL A 367 -18.95 18.99 -23.05
CA VAL A 367 -19.33 20.24 -22.38
C VAL A 367 -18.10 21.12 -22.10
N LEU A 368 -16.96 20.52 -21.75
CA LEU A 368 -15.72 21.24 -21.48
C LEU A 368 -14.80 21.33 -22.69
N HIS A 369 -15.18 20.73 -23.82
CA HIS A 369 -14.37 20.65 -25.06
C HIS A 369 -12.94 20.15 -24.83
N THR A 370 -12.74 19.31 -23.82
CA THR A 370 -11.44 18.81 -23.41
C THR A 370 -11.48 17.29 -23.39
N PRO A 371 -10.66 16.59 -24.21
CA PRO A 371 -10.66 15.14 -24.24
C PRO A 371 -10.13 14.57 -22.93
N ASN A 372 -10.64 13.40 -22.53
CA ASN A 372 -10.19 12.72 -21.33
C ASN A 372 -9.54 11.37 -21.69
N SER A 373 -8.25 11.26 -21.39
CA SER A 373 -7.49 10.03 -21.57
C SER A 373 -7.48 9.12 -20.34
N THR A 374 -8.09 9.55 -19.24
CA THR A 374 -8.03 8.85 -17.94
C THR A 374 -9.25 7.96 -17.70
N LEU A 375 -9.00 6.81 -17.08
CA LEU A 375 -10.04 5.82 -16.77
C LEU A 375 -10.62 6.02 -15.38
N GLY A 376 -9.82 6.50 -14.41
CA GLY A 376 -10.25 6.69 -13.03
C GLY A 376 -11.48 7.60 -12.86
N ASP A 377 -12.11 7.49 -11.70
CA ASP A 377 -13.27 8.28 -11.26
C ASP A 377 -12.87 9.72 -10.86
N SER A 378 -11.72 9.87 -10.22
CA SER A 378 -11.19 11.12 -9.67
C SER A 378 -10.96 12.20 -10.75
N PRO A 379 -10.47 11.89 -11.96
CA PRO A 379 -10.49 12.82 -13.08
C PRO A 379 -11.87 13.39 -13.41
N LYS A 380 -12.96 12.60 -13.31
CA LYS A 380 -14.32 13.11 -13.59
C LYS A 380 -14.75 14.10 -12.52
N ILE A 381 -14.34 13.90 -11.26
CA ILE A 381 -14.49 14.91 -10.20
C ILE A 381 -13.75 16.20 -10.57
N ALA A 382 -12.52 16.11 -11.09
CA ALA A 382 -11.78 17.27 -11.57
C ALA A 382 -12.52 18.01 -12.71
N GLY A 383 -13.11 17.26 -13.65
CA GLY A 383 -13.94 17.83 -14.73
C GLY A 383 -15.20 18.50 -14.19
N MET A 384 -15.86 17.90 -13.20
CA MET A 384 -16.98 18.53 -12.51
C MET A 384 -16.54 19.83 -11.82
N MET A 385 -15.35 19.89 -11.19
CA MET A 385 -14.84 21.14 -10.63
C MET A 385 -14.57 22.20 -11.72
N ASP A 386 -14.01 21.83 -12.87
CA ASP A 386 -13.83 22.74 -14.02
C ASP A 386 -15.16 23.26 -14.59
N LEU A 387 -16.25 22.49 -14.47
CA LEU A 387 -17.59 22.91 -14.88
C LEU A 387 -18.27 23.80 -13.81
N LEU A 388 -18.10 23.47 -12.53
CA LEU A 388 -18.85 24.07 -11.43
C LEU A 388 -18.20 25.34 -10.89
N ILE A 389 -16.88 25.52 -11.03
CA ILE A 389 -16.17 26.73 -10.57
C ILE A 389 -16.26 27.78 -11.67
N THR A 390 -17.16 28.74 -11.49
CA THR A 390 -17.48 29.74 -12.52
C THR A 390 -17.36 31.19 -12.07
N GLN A 391 -17.13 31.45 -10.77
CA GLN A 391 -17.13 32.80 -10.22
C GLN A 391 -16.23 33.76 -11.01
N GLY A 392 -16.81 34.89 -11.42
CA GLY A 392 -16.12 35.93 -12.19
C GLY A 392 -15.86 35.60 -13.67
N MET A 393 -16.30 34.45 -14.18
CA MET A 393 -16.04 34.00 -15.55
C MET A 393 -17.34 33.81 -16.33
N TRP A 394 -17.68 34.74 -17.23
CA TRP A 394 -18.92 34.66 -18.00
C TRP A 394 -19.05 33.41 -18.86
N GLY A 395 -18.00 33.04 -19.61
CA GLY A 395 -18.05 31.84 -20.46
C GLY A 395 -18.30 30.55 -19.68
N ALA A 396 -17.67 30.41 -18.51
CA ALA A 396 -17.90 29.26 -17.63
C ALA A 396 -19.31 29.29 -17.00
N SER A 397 -19.77 30.48 -16.59
CA SER A 397 -21.08 30.69 -15.97
C SER A 397 -22.23 30.40 -16.94
N LEU A 398 -22.13 30.88 -18.18
CA LEU A 398 -23.09 30.63 -19.25
C LEU A 398 -23.09 29.15 -19.64
N ARG A 399 -21.92 28.52 -19.74
CA ARG A 399 -21.82 27.06 -19.96
C ARG A 399 -22.56 26.27 -18.89
N LEU A 400 -22.31 26.56 -17.61
CA LEU A 400 -22.97 25.89 -16.51
C LEU A 400 -24.48 26.15 -16.50
N ALA A 401 -24.90 27.39 -16.71
CA ALA A 401 -26.31 27.76 -16.75
C ALA A 401 -27.08 27.01 -17.83
N TYR A 402 -26.48 26.81 -19.02
CA TYR A 402 -27.08 26.00 -20.08
C TYR A 402 -27.35 24.56 -19.60
N GLN A 403 -26.36 23.93 -18.95
CA GLN A 403 -26.50 22.56 -18.45
C GLN A 403 -27.51 22.43 -17.30
N LEU A 404 -27.72 23.49 -16.51
CA LEU A 404 -28.65 23.45 -15.38
C LEU A 404 -30.10 23.78 -15.74
N THR A 405 -30.34 24.53 -16.83
CA THR A 405 -31.67 25.11 -17.11
C THR A 405 -32.22 24.77 -18.50
N VAL A 406 -31.35 24.69 -19.51
CA VAL A 406 -31.75 24.53 -20.91
C VAL A 406 -31.69 23.06 -21.30
N ALA A 407 -30.55 22.40 -21.10
CA ALA A 407 -30.37 21.00 -21.40
C ALA A 407 -31.33 20.13 -20.58
N LYS A 408 -31.95 19.13 -21.20
CA LYS A 408 -32.93 18.24 -20.54
C LYS A 408 -32.40 16.83 -20.28
N SER A 409 -31.35 16.40 -20.98
CA SER A 409 -30.68 15.12 -20.75
C SER A 409 -29.23 15.13 -21.23
N ILE A 410 -28.44 14.11 -20.86
CA ILE A 410 -27.06 13.99 -21.36
C ILE A 410 -27.04 13.70 -22.86
N GLU A 411 -28.01 12.95 -23.38
CA GLU A 411 -28.13 12.53 -24.79
C GLU A 411 -28.28 13.72 -25.74
N GLU A 412 -28.81 14.85 -25.29
CA GLU A 412 -28.90 16.07 -26.12
C GLU A 412 -27.51 16.52 -26.59
N ALA A 413 -26.48 16.42 -25.74
CA ALA A 413 -25.09 16.68 -26.14
C ALA A 413 -24.57 15.68 -27.19
N PHE A 414 -25.27 14.55 -27.37
CA PHE A 414 -24.99 13.44 -28.29
C PHE A 414 -25.99 13.35 -29.46
N GLY A 415 -26.72 14.42 -29.74
CA GLY A 415 -27.70 14.47 -30.83
C GLY A 415 -28.90 13.56 -30.57
N GLY A 416 -29.30 13.39 -29.31
CA GLY A 416 -30.39 12.53 -28.86
C GLY A 416 -30.04 11.05 -28.79
N LYS A 417 -28.74 10.69 -28.85
CA LYS A 417 -28.26 9.30 -28.77
C LYS A 417 -27.56 9.02 -27.44
N SER A 418 -27.41 7.75 -27.08
CA SER A 418 -26.64 7.35 -25.90
C SER A 418 -25.18 7.83 -25.96
N PRO A 419 -24.56 8.12 -24.80
CA PRO A 419 -23.18 8.58 -24.73
C PRO A 419 -22.19 7.68 -25.46
N ALA A 420 -21.52 8.22 -26.48
CA ALA A 420 -20.46 7.53 -27.22
C ALA A 420 -19.53 8.54 -27.91
N LYS A 421 -18.24 8.22 -28.04
CA LYS A 421 -17.27 9.09 -28.73
C LYS A 421 -17.64 9.36 -30.20
N ALA A 422 -18.30 8.40 -30.86
CA ALA A 422 -18.70 8.51 -32.27
C ALA A 422 -20.04 9.25 -32.52
N ALA A 423 -20.81 9.59 -31.47
CA ALA A 423 -22.10 10.26 -31.66
C ALA A 423 -21.91 11.76 -32.02
N PRO A 424 -22.86 12.41 -32.71
CA PRO A 424 -22.78 13.83 -33.07
C PRO A 424 -22.60 14.72 -31.84
N ASN A 425 -21.72 15.73 -31.89
CA ASN A 425 -21.54 16.68 -30.79
C ASN A 425 -22.51 17.86 -30.95
N ASN A 426 -23.54 17.89 -30.12
CA ASN A 426 -24.58 18.92 -30.10
C ASN A 426 -24.50 19.83 -28.86
N ALA A 427 -23.46 19.67 -28.03
CA ALA A 427 -23.19 20.64 -26.96
C ALA A 427 -22.81 22.00 -27.57
N PRO A 428 -23.19 23.14 -26.94
CA PRO A 428 -22.79 24.47 -27.41
C PRO A 428 -21.29 24.53 -27.64
N SER A 429 -20.86 25.02 -28.80
CA SER A 429 -19.45 25.08 -29.17
C SER A 429 -18.67 26.14 -28.39
N GLU A 430 -17.33 26.03 -28.36
CA GLU A 430 -16.49 27.06 -27.74
C GLU A 430 -16.70 28.45 -28.36
N LEU A 431 -16.97 28.50 -29.66
CA LEU A 431 -17.26 29.75 -30.38
C LEU A 431 -18.58 30.36 -29.90
N GLU A 432 -19.65 29.57 -29.84
CA GLU A 432 -20.96 30.04 -29.36
C GLU A 432 -20.90 30.53 -27.91
N ILE A 433 -20.23 29.78 -27.02
CA ILE A 433 -20.04 30.19 -25.62
C ILE A 433 -19.21 31.48 -25.55
N GLY A 434 -18.20 31.62 -26.42
CA GLY A 434 -17.41 32.84 -26.56
C GLY A 434 -18.25 34.05 -26.97
N ASP A 435 -19.15 33.88 -27.94
CA ASP A 435 -20.07 34.93 -28.39
C ASP A 435 -21.04 35.34 -27.28
N TRP A 436 -21.63 34.36 -26.57
CA TRP A 436 -22.50 34.63 -25.42
C TRP A 436 -21.75 35.39 -24.31
N ALA A 437 -20.51 34.98 -24.03
CA ALA A 437 -19.67 35.61 -23.02
C ALA A 437 -19.32 37.05 -23.39
N ALA A 438 -19.02 37.34 -24.66
CA ALA A 438 -18.73 38.70 -25.13
C ALA A 438 -19.95 39.63 -25.00
N ILE A 439 -21.16 39.12 -25.27
CA ILE A 439 -22.42 39.85 -25.02
C ILE A 439 -22.57 40.14 -23.53
N ALA A 440 -22.43 39.11 -22.68
CA ALA A 440 -22.59 39.25 -21.24
C ALA A 440 -21.58 40.22 -20.62
N GLU A 441 -20.32 40.12 -21.02
CA GLU A 441 -19.23 41.03 -20.65
C GLU A 441 -19.58 42.49 -20.98
N GLY A 442 -20.00 42.76 -22.22
CA GLY A 442 -20.32 44.10 -22.69
C GLY A 442 -21.54 44.72 -22.00
N ILE A 443 -22.45 43.92 -21.48
CA ILE A 443 -23.56 44.37 -20.63
C ILE A 443 -23.06 44.59 -19.20
N PHE A 444 -22.36 43.62 -18.61
CA PHE A 444 -21.85 43.69 -17.24
C PHE A 444 -21.01 44.95 -16.97
N VAL A 445 -20.11 45.31 -17.90
CA VAL A 445 -19.29 46.53 -17.81
C VAL A 445 -20.13 47.81 -17.66
N ARG A 446 -21.37 47.85 -18.18
CA ARG A 446 -22.28 48.99 -18.03
C ARG A 446 -22.95 49.06 -16.65
N HIS A 447 -23.09 47.92 -15.98
CA HIS A 447 -23.76 47.81 -14.68
C HIS A 447 -22.80 47.66 -13.49
N GLN A 448 -21.53 47.32 -13.72
CA GLN A 448 -20.58 46.93 -12.68
C GLN A 448 -20.44 47.96 -11.54
N GLU A 449 -20.51 49.26 -11.83
CA GLU A 449 -20.38 50.31 -10.80
C GLU A 449 -21.62 50.41 -9.91
N ALA A 450 -22.81 50.13 -10.46
CA ALA A 450 -24.09 50.28 -9.75
C ALA A 450 -24.55 48.98 -9.07
N ILE A 451 -24.01 47.82 -9.48
CA ILE A 451 -24.51 46.51 -9.03
C ILE A 451 -24.17 46.17 -7.58
N LEU A 452 -23.17 46.83 -7.00
CA LEU A 452 -22.76 46.62 -5.62
C LEU A 452 -23.51 47.55 -4.66
N LEU A 453 -23.69 47.09 -3.42
CA LEU A 453 -24.15 47.94 -2.34
C LEU A 453 -23.12 49.06 -2.04
N PRO A 454 -23.56 50.24 -1.58
CA PRO A 454 -22.63 51.29 -1.17
C PRO A 454 -21.65 50.78 -0.09
N SER A 455 -20.35 50.95 -0.33
CA SER A 455 -19.26 50.45 0.54
C SER A 455 -19.09 48.92 0.59
N ALA A 456 -19.57 48.20 -0.43
CA ALA A 456 -19.36 46.76 -0.56
C ALA A 456 -17.89 46.37 -0.38
N LYS A 457 -17.63 45.31 0.40
CA LYS A 457 -16.28 44.76 0.61
C LYS A 457 -16.04 43.47 -0.17
N SER A 458 -17.09 42.89 -0.73
CA SER A 458 -17.07 41.64 -1.47
C SER A 458 -17.97 41.73 -2.71
N MET A 459 -17.63 40.95 -3.75
CA MET A 459 -18.47 40.82 -4.94
C MET A 459 -19.85 40.18 -4.67
N LEU A 460 -20.06 39.65 -3.46
CA LEU A 460 -21.34 39.06 -3.03
C LEU A 460 -22.31 40.08 -2.42
N GLU A 461 -21.85 41.30 -2.11
CA GLU A 461 -22.67 42.36 -1.53
C GLU A 461 -23.41 43.13 -2.64
N LEU A 462 -24.34 42.45 -3.30
CA LEU A 462 -25.04 42.91 -4.48
C LEU A 462 -26.32 43.70 -4.12
N SER A 463 -26.67 44.69 -4.95
CA SER A 463 -27.92 45.44 -4.89
C SER A 463 -29.00 44.70 -5.67
N PRO A 464 -30.03 44.09 -5.03
CA PRO A 464 -31.02 43.27 -5.73
C PRO A 464 -31.74 43.98 -6.89
N PRO A 465 -32.14 45.26 -6.77
CA PRO A 465 -32.75 45.99 -7.90
C PRO A 465 -31.82 46.12 -9.11
N GLN A 466 -30.51 46.27 -8.87
CA GLN A 466 -29.52 46.44 -9.94
C GLN A 466 -29.15 45.11 -10.58
N VAL A 467 -29.12 44.02 -9.80
CA VAL A 467 -29.01 42.65 -10.34
C VAL A 467 -30.20 42.34 -11.26
N HIS A 468 -31.43 42.64 -10.84
CA HIS A 468 -32.61 42.48 -11.70
C HIS A 468 -32.57 43.35 -12.96
N GLN A 469 -31.94 44.52 -12.92
CA GLN A 469 -31.72 45.34 -14.11
C GLN A 469 -30.71 44.67 -15.06
N LEU A 470 -29.56 44.20 -14.53
CA LEU A 470 -28.57 43.45 -15.28
C LEU A 470 -29.20 42.22 -15.95
N GLU A 471 -29.98 41.42 -15.21
CA GLU A 471 -30.68 40.24 -15.74
C GLU A 471 -31.62 40.59 -16.90
N ARG A 472 -32.39 41.68 -16.79
CA ARG A 472 -33.29 42.12 -17.87
C ARG A 472 -32.53 42.54 -19.13
N ASP A 473 -31.45 43.29 -18.96
CA ASP A 473 -30.66 43.78 -20.10
C ASP A 473 -29.86 42.65 -20.75
N LEU A 474 -29.35 41.69 -19.96
CA LEU A 474 -28.76 40.44 -20.45
C LEU A 474 -29.79 39.59 -21.21
N LEU A 475 -30.99 39.42 -20.66
CA LEU A 475 -32.06 38.66 -21.32
C LEU A 475 -32.45 39.28 -22.66
N ALA A 476 -32.57 40.61 -22.73
CA ALA A 476 -32.85 41.32 -23.97
C ALA A 476 -31.74 41.13 -25.01
N ALA A 477 -30.47 41.26 -24.60
CA ALA A 477 -29.33 41.14 -25.50
C ALA A 477 -29.10 39.70 -25.98
N LEU A 478 -29.10 38.72 -25.06
CA LEU A 478 -28.86 37.31 -25.39
C LEU A 478 -30.02 36.71 -26.19
N SER A 479 -31.26 37.17 -26.01
CA SER A 479 -32.41 36.72 -26.82
C SER A 479 -32.28 37.09 -28.31
N GLN A 480 -31.45 38.06 -28.67
CA GLN A 480 -31.19 38.41 -30.07
C GLN A 480 -30.15 37.49 -30.72
N HIS A 481 -29.42 36.70 -29.93
CA HIS A 481 -28.45 35.75 -30.45
C HIS A 481 -29.16 34.58 -31.13
N HIS A 482 -28.70 34.20 -32.33
CA HIS A 482 -29.37 33.21 -33.18
C HIS A 482 -29.62 31.85 -32.48
N SER A 483 -28.69 31.38 -31.65
CA SER A 483 -28.83 30.09 -30.95
C SER A 483 -29.77 30.15 -29.74
N ILE A 484 -29.82 31.29 -29.02
CA ILE A 484 -30.63 31.47 -27.80
C ILE A 484 -32.06 31.92 -28.14
N GLY A 485 -32.23 32.74 -29.18
CA GLY A 485 -33.53 33.26 -29.59
C GLY A 485 -34.54 32.19 -30.02
N THR A 486 -34.07 30.96 -30.27
CA THR A 486 -34.92 29.79 -30.59
C THR A 486 -35.52 29.12 -29.35
N TRP A 487 -35.02 29.41 -28.15
CA TRP A 487 -35.51 28.82 -26.90
C TRP A 487 -36.81 29.47 -26.45
N ASN A 488 -37.61 28.76 -25.67
CA ASN A 488 -38.82 29.35 -25.07
C ASN A 488 -38.46 30.43 -24.04
N ASP A 489 -39.40 31.32 -23.72
CA ASP A 489 -39.15 32.45 -22.83
C ASP A 489 -38.77 32.02 -21.40
N SER A 490 -39.29 30.88 -20.93
CA SER A 490 -38.99 30.34 -19.61
C SER A 490 -37.53 29.88 -19.51
N ASP A 491 -37.05 29.12 -20.49
CA ASP A 491 -35.67 28.62 -20.55
C ASP A 491 -34.69 29.79 -20.70
N ARG A 492 -35.00 30.82 -21.52
CA ARG A 492 -34.16 32.03 -21.64
C ARG A 492 -34.05 32.79 -20.32
N SER A 493 -35.17 32.98 -19.63
CA SER A 493 -35.21 33.67 -18.34
C SER A 493 -34.44 32.89 -17.26
N ALA A 494 -34.66 31.58 -17.18
CA ALA A 494 -33.94 30.71 -16.25
C ALA A 494 -32.43 30.69 -16.54
N PHE A 495 -32.04 30.57 -17.81
CA PHE A 495 -30.65 30.59 -18.26
C PHE A 495 -29.92 31.86 -17.82
N VAL A 496 -30.49 33.04 -18.04
CA VAL A 496 -29.86 34.31 -17.66
C VAL A 496 -29.76 34.44 -16.14
N LYS A 497 -30.84 34.15 -15.40
CA LYS A 497 -30.83 34.22 -13.93
C LYS A 497 -29.77 33.29 -13.34
N THR A 498 -29.72 32.05 -13.81
CA THR A 498 -28.71 31.09 -13.37
C THR A 498 -27.30 31.52 -13.78
N ALA A 499 -27.10 32.04 -14.99
CA ALA A 499 -25.78 32.53 -15.42
C ALA A 499 -25.27 33.68 -14.55
N VAL A 500 -26.14 34.62 -14.18
CA VAL A 500 -25.83 35.72 -13.26
C VAL A 500 -25.52 35.19 -11.86
N ASP A 501 -26.34 34.29 -11.33
CA ASP A 501 -26.15 33.69 -10.00
C ASP A 501 -24.81 32.95 -9.90
N VAL A 502 -24.52 32.02 -10.81
CA VAL A 502 -23.27 31.25 -10.77
C VAL A 502 -22.04 32.10 -11.09
N PHE A 503 -22.20 33.21 -11.82
CA PHE A 503 -21.11 34.19 -12.02
C PHE A 503 -20.70 34.86 -10.71
N PHE A 504 -21.64 35.18 -9.82
CA PHE A 504 -21.32 35.80 -8.54
C PHE A 504 -20.99 34.79 -7.45
N HIS A 505 -21.66 33.65 -7.40
CA HIS A 505 -21.68 32.80 -6.19
C HIS A 505 -20.82 31.54 -6.28
N HIS A 506 -20.52 31.00 -7.47
CA HIS A 506 -19.84 29.70 -7.61
C HIS A 506 -18.31 29.77 -7.54
N ASN A 507 -17.80 30.10 -6.35
CA ASN A 507 -16.39 29.92 -6.00
C ASN A 507 -16.07 28.44 -5.73
N PRO A 508 -14.80 28.03 -5.50
CA PRO A 508 -14.45 26.64 -5.21
C PRO A 508 -15.25 26.00 -4.06
N TYR A 509 -15.63 26.78 -3.04
CA TYR A 509 -16.40 26.30 -1.89
C TYR A 509 -17.86 26.01 -2.25
N GLN A 510 -18.57 26.94 -2.92
CA GLN A 510 -19.94 26.69 -3.38
C GLN A 510 -20.01 25.61 -4.46
N ALA A 511 -19.04 25.58 -5.38
CA ALA A 511 -18.92 24.53 -6.39
C ALA A 511 -18.77 23.15 -5.74
N THR A 512 -17.94 23.04 -4.70
CA THR A 512 -17.77 21.79 -3.94
C THR A 512 -19.04 21.41 -3.18
N LYS A 513 -19.77 22.36 -2.59
CA LYS A 513 -21.09 22.11 -1.97
C LYS A 513 -22.08 21.54 -2.97
N LEU A 514 -22.21 22.16 -4.14
CA LEU A 514 -23.10 21.69 -5.19
C LEU A 514 -22.70 20.30 -5.67
N PHE A 515 -21.40 20.05 -5.88
CA PHE A 515 -20.90 18.72 -6.24
C PHE A 515 -21.31 17.67 -5.20
N MET A 516 -20.96 17.88 -3.94
CA MET A 516 -21.22 16.95 -2.84
C MET A 516 -22.71 16.67 -2.65
N SER A 517 -23.58 17.68 -2.82
CA SER A 517 -25.03 17.52 -2.67
C SER A 517 -25.67 16.58 -3.71
N ARG A 518 -24.99 16.36 -4.84
CA ARG A 518 -25.49 15.57 -5.98
C ARG A 518 -24.63 14.34 -6.26
N ALA A 519 -23.47 14.21 -5.63
CA ALA A 519 -22.59 13.07 -5.81
C ALA A 519 -23.13 11.80 -5.12
N LYS A 520 -22.79 10.64 -5.65
CA LYS A 520 -23.01 9.32 -5.04
C LYS A 520 -21.65 8.66 -4.87
N GLY A 521 -21.38 8.13 -3.68
CA GLY A 521 -20.10 7.51 -3.36
C GLY A 521 -19.63 7.78 -1.93
N SER A 522 -18.31 7.72 -1.72
CA SER A 522 -17.62 8.14 -0.51
C SER A 522 -16.44 9.04 -0.88
N PHE A 523 -16.27 10.15 -0.16
CA PHE A 523 -15.41 11.26 -0.53
C PHE A 523 -14.59 11.74 0.65
N GLY A 524 -13.27 11.70 0.49
CA GLY A 524 -12.31 12.56 1.14
C GLY A 524 -11.72 13.44 0.04
N LEU A 525 -12.33 14.59 -0.21
CA LEU A 525 -12.00 15.45 -1.36
C LEU A 525 -11.24 16.69 -0.90
N VAL A 526 -10.21 17.06 -1.66
CA VAL A 526 -9.52 18.34 -1.54
C VAL A 526 -9.60 19.05 -2.88
N THR A 527 -10.11 20.26 -2.89
CA THR A 527 -10.19 21.12 -4.08
C THR A 527 -9.25 22.30 -3.92
N ALA A 528 -8.34 22.44 -4.88
CA ALA A 528 -7.37 23.53 -4.98
C ALA A 528 -7.61 24.31 -6.28
N SER A 529 -7.55 25.64 -6.23
CA SER A 529 -7.81 26.51 -7.38
C SER A 529 -6.82 27.67 -7.42
N THR A 530 -6.24 27.93 -8.59
CA THR A 530 -5.40 29.12 -8.85
C THR A 530 -6.14 30.45 -8.62
N LEU A 531 -7.47 30.45 -8.65
CA LEU A 531 -8.31 31.61 -8.34
C LEU A 531 -8.39 31.91 -6.82
N ASN A 532 -8.01 30.94 -5.98
CA ASN A 532 -8.03 31.05 -4.52
C ASN A 532 -6.71 30.50 -3.94
N PRO A 533 -5.57 31.18 -4.18
CA PRO A 533 -4.24 30.65 -3.85
C PRO A 533 -3.93 30.56 -2.34
N ASP A 534 -4.78 31.14 -1.51
CA ASP A 534 -4.63 31.26 -0.05
C ASP A 534 -5.56 30.31 0.73
N SER A 535 -6.31 29.45 0.03
CA SER A 535 -7.26 28.53 0.66
C SER A 535 -7.43 27.21 -0.09
N LEU A 536 -7.98 26.24 0.64
CA LEU A 536 -8.41 24.95 0.12
C LEU A 536 -9.85 24.68 0.56
N VAL A 537 -10.53 23.80 -0.17
CA VAL A 537 -11.80 23.25 0.26
C VAL A 537 -11.61 21.76 0.53
N LEU A 538 -11.96 21.33 1.74
CA LEU A 538 -11.83 19.95 2.22
C LEU A 538 -13.22 19.37 2.43
N SER A 539 -13.50 18.16 1.98
CA SER A 539 -14.81 17.51 2.18
C SER A 539 -14.65 16.09 2.71
N ALA A 540 -15.44 15.73 3.71
CA ALA A 540 -15.47 14.39 4.28
C ALA A 540 -16.91 13.83 4.22
N TRP A 541 -17.10 12.72 3.52
CA TRP A 541 -18.36 11.97 3.47
C TRP A 541 -18.06 10.49 3.22
N GLY A 542 -18.18 9.64 4.23
CA GLY A 542 -17.79 8.23 4.19
C GLY A 542 -16.27 7.99 4.20
N GLN A 543 -15.46 9.06 4.10
CA GLN A 543 -14.00 9.02 4.27
C GLN A 543 -13.56 10.12 5.24
N PRO A 544 -12.58 9.85 6.12
CA PRO A 544 -12.16 10.81 7.13
C PRO A 544 -11.27 11.91 6.52
N ILE A 545 -11.42 13.12 7.06
CA ILE A 545 -10.45 14.23 6.95
C ILE A 545 -10.35 14.88 8.34
N ALA A 546 -9.13 14.95 8.85
CA ALA A 546 -8.76 15.71 10.04
C ALA A 546 -7.99 16.97 9.64
N THR A 547 -8.20 18.04 10.38
CA THR A 547 -7.49 19.31 10.25
C THR A 547 -6.78 19.62 11.56
N GLY A 548 -5.55 20.10 11.48
CA GLY A 548 -4.74 20.47 12.64
C GLY A 548 -4.24 21.89 12.49
N PHE A 549 -4.23 22.65 13.59
CA PHE A 549 -3.88 24.06 13.62
C PHE A 549 -2.78 24.30 14.64
N ASN A 550 -1.71 24.98 14.22
CA ASN A 550 -0.73 25.57 15.11
C ASN A 550 -0.99 27.08 15.15
N VAL A 551 -1.56 27.54 16.28
CA VAL A 551 -1.93 28.95 16.48
C VAL A 551 -0.71 29.85 16.70
N ARG A 552 0.43 29.28 17.12
CA ARG A 552 1.65 30.06 17.40
C ARG A 552 2.34 30.49 16.11
N ASP A 553 2.43 29.58 15.14
CA ASP A 553 3.19 29.77 13.91
C ASP A 553 2.31 30.02 12.67
N ASP A 554 1.01 30.30 12.88
CA ASP A 554 0.00 30.61 11.85
C ASP A 554 0.01 29.62 10.67
N TYR A 555 -0.14 28.33 10.98
CA TYR A 555 -0.34 27.30 9.95
C TYR A 555 -1.33 26.23 10.35
N MET A 556 -1.87 25.58 9.33
CA MET A 556 -2.67 24.37 9.45
C MET A 556 -2.11 23.25 8.58
N VAL A 557 -2.40 22.03 9.00
CA VAL A 557 -2.20 20.80 8.25
C VAL A 557 -3.52 20.07 8.13
N TYR A 558 -3.68 19.22 7.14
CA TYR A 558 -4.82 18.33 7.05
C TYR A 558 -4.37 16.95 6.58
N ALA A 559 -5.10 15.91 6.96
CA ALA A 559 -4.87 14.58 6.46
C ALA A 559 -6.13 13.72 6.53
N SER A 560 -6.23 12.74 5.63
CA SER A 560 -7.20 11.65 5.78
C SER A 560 -6.85 10.68 6.91
N GLU A 561 -5.65 10.81 7.48
CA GLU A 561 -5.18 10.06 8.63
C GLU A 561 -4.97 11.04 9.81
N PRO A 562 -5.83 11.04 10.84
CA PRO A 562 -5.64 11.88 12.01
C PRO A 562 -4.26 11.70 12.64
N ALA A 563 -3.67 10.50 12.55
CA ALA A 563 -2.33 10.24 13.05
C ALA A 563 -1.24 11.11 12.38
N ALA A 564 -1.39 11.43 11.10
CA ALA A 564 -0.46 12.31 10.39
C ALA A 564 -0.53 13.76 10.91
N VAL A 565 -1.72 14.21 11.35
CA VAL A 565 -1.89 15.51 12.00
C VAL A 565 -1.28 15.48 13.41
N ASP A 566 -1.59 14.46 14.19
CA ASP A 566 -1.07 14.28 15.55
C ASP A 566 0.46 14.25 15.55
N ALA A 567 1.08 13.52 14.62
CA ALA A 567 2.53 13.37 14.56
C ALA A 567 3.29 14.69 14.35
N VAL A 568 2.65 15.68 13.74
CA VAL A 568 3.24 17.01 13.50
C VAL A 568 2.98 17.95 14.68
N LEU A 569 1.84 17.82 15.36
CA LEU A 569 1.33 18.85 16.26
C LEU A 569 1.27 18.45 17.74
N SER A 570 1.40 17.18 18.10
CA SER A 570 1.20 16.70 19.50
C SER A 570 2.12 17.36 20.51
N ASP A 571 3.37 17.63 20.12
CA ASP A 571 4.37 18.25 20.99
C ASP A 571 4.41 19.79 20.87
N ILE A 572 3.54 20.38 20.04
CA ILE A 572 3.54 21.81 19.76
C ILE A 572 2.51 22.53 20.64
N PRO A 573 2.93 23.51 21.46
CA PRO A 573 2.00 24.27 22.30
C PRO A 573 0.94 25.01 21.50
N ARG A 574 -0.27 25.11 22.06
CA ARG A 574 -1.42 25.78 21.43
C ARG A 574 -1.79 25.18 20.06
N SER A 575 -1.68 23.86 19.95
CA SER A 575 -2.12 23.11 18.78
C SER A 575 -3.43 22.38 19.02
N TYR A 576 -4.30 22.39 18.01
CA TYR A 576 -5.64 21.83 18.06
C TYR A 576 -5.93 21.01 16.82
N ARG A 577 -6.71 19.95 16.97
CA ARG A 577 -7.26 19.16 15.87
C ARG A 577 -8.78 19.30 15.81
N LEU A 578 -9.32 19.30 14.61
CA LEU A 578 -10.74 19.23 14.32
C LEU A 578 -10.96 18.16 13.24
N ASP A 579 -11.78 17.18 13.57
CA ASP A 579 -12.15 16.08 12.68
C ASP A 579 -13.49 16.41 11.98
N LEU A 580 -13.54 16.32 10.66
CA LEU A 580 -14.78 16.53 9.90
C LEU A 580 -15.74 15.34 10.07
N GLU A 581 -17.03 15.64 10.15
CA GLU A 581 -18.10 14.65 10.35
C GLU A 581 -18.38 13.89 9.05
N GLN A 582 -17.87 12.65 8.99
CA GLN A 582 -17.93 11.85 7.76
C GLN A 582 -19.26 11.12 7.54
N LYS A 583 -20.11 10.89 8.56
CA LYS A 583 -21.33 10.06 8.40
C LYS A 583 -22.44 10.84 7.71
N GLY A 584 -22.71 12.05 8.18
CA GLY A 584 -23.66 13.00 7.58
C GLY A 584 -23.04 13.84 6.46
N GLY A 585 -21.74 14.12 6.56
CA GLY A 585 -20.97 14.79 5.52
C GLY A 585 -20.74 16.27 5.82
N GLU A 586 -19.48 16.70 5.75
CA GLU A 586 -19.06 18.08 6.02
C GLU A 586 -18.08 18.60 4.96
N ILE A 587 -18.14 19.91 4.74
CA ILE A 587 -17.31 20.64 3.79
C ILE A 587 -16.69 21.83 4.52
N ALA A 588 -15.36 21.85 4.61
CA ALA A 588 -14.60 22.90 5.25
C ALA A 588 -13.88 23.77 4.21
N TRP A 589 -14.12 25.08 4.25
CA TRP A 589 -13.30 26.06 3.55
C TRP A 589 -12.23 26.58 4.51
N VAL A 590 -10.97 26.31 4.18
CA VAL A 590 -9.84 26.51 5.08
C VAL A 590 -8.79 27.42 4.48
N GLY A 591 -8.15 28.23 5.32
CA GLY A 591 -7.02 29.07 4.99
C GLY A 591 -6.09 29.20 6.20
N VAL A 592 -5.13 30.11 6.12
CA VAL A 592 -4.12 30.33 7.16
C VAL A 592 -4.74 30.62 8.54
N ASP A 593 -5.76 31.48 8.59
CA ASP A 593 -6.41 31.97 9.80
C ASP A 593 -7.94 31.87 9.75
N ARG A 594 -8.46 31.07 8.80
CA ARG A 594 -9.90 30.87 8.59
C ARG A 594 -10.27 29.40 8.50
N ILE A 595 -11.40 29.06 9.11
CA ILE A 595 -12.12 27.81 8.87
C ILE A 595 -13.62 28.09 8.91
N THR A 596 -14.32 27.71 7.85
CA THR A 596 -15.78 27.70 7.77
C THR A 596 -16.20 26.28 7.45
N ILE A 597 -17.15 25.72 8.21
CA ILE A 597 -17.64 24.34 7.99
C ILE A 597 -19.11 24.39 7.65
N TYR A 598 -19.48 23.78 6.53
CA TYR A 598 -20.85 23.53 6.13
C TYR A 598 -21.22 22.07 6.42
N SER A 599 -22.34 21.89 7.11
CA SER A 599 -22.91 20.59 7.44
C SER A 599 -23.97 20.23 6.40
N MET A 600 -23.77 19.13 5.67
CA MET A 600 -24.74 18.66 4.68
C MET A 600 -26.09 18.26 5.32
N PRO A 601 -26.13 17.56 6.48
CA PRO A 601 -27.40 17.22 7.13
C PRO A 601 -28.18 18.44 7.63
N ALA A 602 -27.49 19.48 8.10
CA ALA A 602 -28.12 20.70 8.62
C ALA A 602 -28.40 21.74 7.53
N ASP A 603 -27.87 21.54 6.32
CA ASP A 603 -27.92 22.47 5.18
C ASP A 603 -27.52 23.91 5.55
N ARG A 604 -26.48 24.06 6.38
CA ARG A 604 -25.98 25.37 6.81
C ARG A 604 -24.53 25.33 7.27
N GLU A 605 -23.95 26.52 7.34
CA GLU A 605 -22.68 26.71 8.03
C GLU A 605 -22.85 26.56 9.55
N LEU A 606 -21.87 25.91 10.17
CA LEU A 606 -21.80 25.74 11.61
C LEU A 606 -21.35 27.03 12.28
N LEU A 607 -21.99 27.35 13.41
CA LEU A 607 -21.66 28.51 14.21
C LEU A 607 -20.35 28.30 14.95
N GLY A 608 -19.63 29.39 15.24
CA GLY A 608 -18.36 29.31 15.99
C GLY A 608 -18.50 28.64 17.36
N VAL A 609 -19.66 28.74 18.01
CA VAL A 609 -19.95 28.05 19.28
C VAL A 609 -20.10 26.53 19.13
N GLU A 610 -20.56 26.05 17.97
CA GLU A 610 -20.65 24.62 17.66
C GLU A 610 -19.25 24.06 17.36
N LEU A 611 -18.42 24.82 16.64
CA LEU A 611 -17.02 24.48 16.39
C LEU A 611 -16.17 24.53 17.67
N ALA A 612 -16.45 25.48 18.57
CA ALA A 612 -15.74 25.63 19.83
C ALA A 612 -15.77 24.35 20.69
N GLN A 613 -16.86 23.59 20.61
CA GLN A 613 -17.06 22.34 21.34
C GLN A 613 -16.36 21.13 20.70
N ARG A 614 -15.82 21.31 19.48
CA ARG A 614 -15.20 20.24 18.67
C ARG A 614 -13.68 20.31 18.60
N TRP A 615 -13.06 21.31 19.23
CA TRP A 615 -11.60 21.42 19.25
C TRP A 615 -10.98 20.40 20.19
N ILE A 616 -10.11 19.56 19.63
CA ILE A 616 -9.33 18.58 20.36
C ILE A 616 -7.94 19.20 20.61
N PRO A 617 -7.61 19.64 21.83
CA PRO A 617 -6.25 20.06 22.14
C PRO A 617 -5.34 18.84 22.01
N LEU A 618 -4.17 19.03 21.39
CA LEU A 618 -3.24 17.93 21.15
C LEU A 618 -2.23 17.80 22.30
N GLN A 619 -1.69 18.93 22.76
CA GLN A 619 -0.76 18.94 23.88
C GLN A 619 -1.46 18.58 25.21
N GLY A 620 -0.90 17.60 25.92
CA GLY A 620 -1.37 17.22 27.27
C GLY A 620 -2.71 16.47 27.29
N ASN A 621 -3.22 16.04 26.12
CA ASN A 621 -4.46 15.28 26.03
C ASN A 621 -4.21 13.80 26.33
N ALA A 622 -4.82 13.28 27.41
CA ALA A 622 -4.65 11.90 27.85
C ALA A 622 -5.17 10.86 26.83
N TYR A 623 -5.97 11.28 25.85
CA TYR A 623 -6.48 10.41 24.79
C TYR A 623 -5.55 10.31 23.57
N ILE A 624 -4.51 11.14 23.49
CA ILE A 624 -3.63 11.22 22.32
C ILE A 624 -2.24 10.82 22.76
N LEU A 625 -1.70 9.78 22.11
CA LEU A 625 -0.33 9.35 22.34
C LEU A 625 0.59 10.08 21.36
N PRO A 626 1.82 10.44 21.80
CA PRO A 626 2.81 10.98 20.90
C PRO A 626 3.21 9.92 19.85
N PRO A 627 3.66 10.35 18.66
CA PRO A 627 4.13 9.43 17.62
C PRO A 627 5.32 8.59 18.13
N THR A 628 5.43 7.35 17.64
CA THR A 628 6.55 6.48 17.97
C THR A 628 7.84 6.97 17.30
N THR A 629 8.97 6.77 17.95
CA THR A 629 10.28 7.17 17.41
C THR A 629 10.64 6.37 16.16
N ASN A 630 11.17 7.05 15.13
CA ASN A 630 11.63 6.38 13.92
C ASN A 630 12.85 5.49 14.20
N ALA A 631 12.71 4.19 13.98
CA ALA A 631 13.77 3.20 14.09
C ALA A 631 14.30 2.76 12.71
N GLU A 632 15.61 2.46 12.61
CA GLU A 632 16.22 1.92 11.38
C GLU A 632 15.69 0.52 11.03
N ASP A 633 15.46 -0.29 12.08
CA ASP A 633 14.82 -1.60 12.00
C ASP A 633 13.57 -1.60 12.90
N PRO A 634 12.39 -1.24 12.34
CA PRO A 634 11.14 -1.23 13.10
C PRO A 634 10.75 -2.59 13.69
N VAL A 635 11.13 -3.70 13.07
CA VAL A 635 10.78 -5.04 13.60
C VAL A 635 11.64 -5.36 14.83
N GLU A 636 12.94 -5.06 14.77
CA GLU A 636 13.83 -5.20 15.92
C GLU A 636 13.36 -4.32 17.09
N HIS A 637 13.08 -3.04 16.81
CA HIS A 637 12.59 -2.10 17.81
C HIS A 637 11.28 -2.57 18.45
N ASP A 638 10.30 -2.99 17.64
CA ASP A 638 9.04 -3.53 18.15
C ASP A 638 9.28 -4.77 19.03
N ILE A 639 10.14 -5.70 18.63
CA ILE A 639 10.48 -6.88 19.44
C ILE A 639 11.08 -6.47 20.79
N GLN A 640 12.03 -5.54 20.79
CA GLN A 640 12.74 -5.07 21.99
C GLN A 640 11.81 -4.32 22.96
N GLU A 641 10.74 -3.70 22.48
CA GLU A 641 9.76 -3.00 23.32
C GLU A 641 8.70 -3.92 23.95
N ILE A 642 8.60 -5.19 23.54
CA ILE A 642 7.61 -6.14 24.08
C ILE A 642 7.60 -6.15 25.63
N PRO A 643 8.74 -6.31 26.34
CA PRO A 643 8.75 -6.33 27.80
C PRO A 643 8.17 -5.04 28.42
N GLN A 644 8.54 -3.88 27.89
CA GLN A 644 8.07 -2.57 28.37
C GLN A 644 6.56 -2.41 28.16
N VAL A 645 6.05 -2.78 26.98
CA VAL A 645 4.62 -2.70 26.66
C VAL A 645 3.82 -3.67 27.54
N LEU A 646 4.28 -4.91 27.71
CA LEU A 646 3.62 -5.89 28.57
C LEU A 646 3.59 -5.43 30.04
N GLN A 647 4.68 -4.85 30.54
CA GLN A 647 4.72 -4.27 31.89
C GLN A 647 3.76 -3.07 32.03
N SER A 648 3.66 -2.24 31.00
CA SER A 648 2.74 -1.09 30.96
C SER A 648 1.28 -1.54 30.96
N ILE A 649 0.95 -2.62 30.25
CA ILE A 649 -0.37 -3.27 30.29
C ILE A 649 -0.64 -3.76 31.72
N ALA A 650 0.26 -4.55 32.31
CA ALA A 650 0.08 -5.06 33.67
C ALA A 650 -0.14 -3.92 34.70
N THR A 651 0.61 -2.83 34.57
CA THR A 651 0.46 -1.63 35.42
C THR A 651 -0.88 -0.94 35.21
N SER A 652 -1.30 -0.75 33.94
CA SER A 652 -2.60 -0.20 33.58
C SER A 652 -3.76 -1.04 34.12
N TRP A 653 -3.67 -2.36 34.06
CA TRP A 653 -4.65 -3.28 34.63
C TRP A 653 -4.59 -3.36 36.17
N GLY A 654 -3.51 -2.89 36.80
CA GLY A 654 -3.43 -2.72 38.25
C GLY A 654 -4.17 -1.47 38.75
N ASP A 655 -4.30 -0.44 37.92
CA ASP A 655 -4.95 0.84 38.27
C ASP A 655 -6.47 0.80 37.99
N PRO A 656 -7.34 0.81 39.02
CA PRO A 656 -8.80 0.82 38.84
C PRO A 656 -9.33 2.00 38.01
N ALA A 657 -8.59 3.11 37.95
CA ALA A 657 -8.97 4.29 37.18
C ALA A 657 -8.59 4.18 35.70
N SER A 658 -7.83 3.17 35.27
CA SER A 658 -7.41 3.04 33.87
C SER A 658 -8.59 2.75 32.93
N PHE A 659 -8.47 3.17 31.67
CA PHE A 659 -9.50 2.95 30.66
C PHE A 659 -9.84 1.46 30.49
N ASN A 660 -8.82 0.60 30.48
CA ASN A 660 -9.01 -0.85 30.39
C ASN A 660 -9.82 -1.40 31.57
N ARG A 661 -9.52 -0.93 32.78
CA ARG A 661 -10.22 -1.35 34.00
C ARG A 661 -11.66 -0.90 34.03
N GLN A 662 -11.92 0.35 33.68
CA GLN A 662 -13.28 0.87 33.59
C GLN A 662 -14.13 0.12 32.55
N SER A 663 -13.55 -0.24 31.39
CA SER A 663 -14.21 -1.03 30.35
C SER A 663 -14.43 -2.48 30.76
N ALA A 664 -13.43 -3.08 31.43
CA ALA A 664 -13.53 -4.45 31.92
C ALA A 664 -14.59 -4.58 33.02
N ASP A 665 -14.71 -3.58 33.89
CA ASP A 665 -15.76 -3.49 34.91
C ASP A 665 -17.14 -3.46 34.26
N TYR A 666 -17.31 -2.64 33.23
CA TYR A 666 -18.59 -2.54 32.54
C TYR A 666 -18.97 -3.84 31.84
N LEU A 667 -18.02 -4.47 31.12
CA LEU A 667 -18.24 -5.78 30.52
C LEU A 667 -18.56 -6.86 31.56
N ALA A 668 -17.87 -6.86 32.70
CA ALA A 668 -18.13 -7.79 33.80
C ALA A 668 -19.54 -7.61 34.38
N GLU A 669 -20.00 -6.37 34.57
CA GLU A 669 -21.36 -6.06 35.03
C GLU A 669 -22.42 -6.67 34.09
N LEU A 670 -22.25 -6.50 32.78
CA LEU A 670 -23.15 -7.07 31.77
C LEU A 670 -23.16 -8.61 31.80
N LEU A 671 -21.98 -9.24 31.89
CA LEU A 671 -21.87 -10.70 31.97
C LEU A 671 -22.45 -11.26 33.28
N ILE A 672 -22.25 -10.58 34.40
CA ILE A 672 -22.84 -10.95 35.70
C ILE A 672 -24.37 -10.85 35.64
N ALA A 673 -24.92 -9.77 35.06
CA ALA A 673 -26.37 -9.62 34.88
C ALA A 673 -26.95 -10.75 34.01
N LYS A 674 -26.23 -11.13 32.96
CA LYS A 674 -26.62 -12.27 32.13
C LYS A 674 -26.53 -13.60 32.87
N ALA A 675 -25.47 -13.84 33.64
CA ALA A 675 -25.31 -15.03 34.45
C ALA A 675 -26.46 -15.19 35.46
N LYS A 676 -26.89 -14.09 36.11
CA LYS A 676 -28.05 -14.09 37.01
C LYS A 676 -29.34 -14.50 36.28
N SER A 677 -29.52 -14.04 35.05
CA SER A 677 -30.69 -14.38 34.23
C SER A 677 -30.64 -15.81 33.69
N TRP A 678 -29.45 -16.33 33.38
CA TRP A 678 -29.26 -17.75 33.04
C TRP A 678 -29.57 -18.66 34.23
N ASP A 679 -29.02 -18.35 35.41
CA ASP A 679 -29.21 -19.14 36.63
C ASP A 679 -30.68 -19.16 37.09
N ARG A 680 -31.40 -18.03 37.00
CA ARG A 680 -32.86 -17.98 37.22
C ARG A 680 -33.62 -18.90 36.27
N ARG A 681 -33.26 -18.94 34.99
CA ARG A 681 -33.90 -19.81 33.99
C ARG A 681 -33.62 -21.29 34.26
N GLN A 682 -32.40 -21.63 34.65
CA GLN A 682 -32.03 -23.00 35.02
C GLN A 682 -32.85 -23.49 36.23
N ARG A 683 -32.94 -22.68 37.29
CA ARG A 683 -33.74 -23.02 38.47
C ARG A 683 -35.23 -23.19 38.14
N ALA A 684 -35.81 -22.27 37.37
CA ALA A 684 -37.20 -22.36 36.93
C ALA A 684 -37.49 -23.59 36.05
N THR A 685 -36.51 -24.05 35.26
CA THR A 685 -36.63 -25.27 34.43
C THR A 685 -36.60 -26.54 35.29
N ILE A 686 -35.78 -26.55 36.34
CA ILE A 686 -35.68 -27.68 37.29
C ILE A 686 -36.97 -27.81 38.12
N ASP A 687 -37.55 -26.70 38.57
CA ASP A 687 -38.73 -26.70 39.45
C ASP A 687 -40.04 -27.13 38.76
N ILE A 688 -40.13 -27.05 37.43
CA ILE A 688 -41.43 -27.22 36.70
C ILE A 688 -41.53 -28.56 35.93
N LYS A 689 -40.48 -29.41 35.84
CA LYS A 689 -40.49 -30.65 35.00
C LYS A 689 -41.02 -30.42 33.56
N LEU A 690 -40.89 -29.20 33.05
CA LEU A 690 -41.33 -28.85 31.69
C LEU A 690 -40.19 -29.20 30.72
N ASP A 691 -40.54 -29.82 29.58
CA ASP A 691 -39.60 -30.00 28.47
C ASP A 691 -38.91 -28.67 28.17
N ARG A 692 -37.57 -28.71 28.04
CA ARG A 692 -36.67 -27.56 27.89
C ARG A 692 -37.35 -26.44 27.09
N VAL A 693 -37.78 -25.38 27.79
CA VAL A 693 -38.33 -24.16 27.20
C VAL A 693 -37.45 -23.73 26.04
N ALA A 694 -38.06 -23.39 24.90
CA ALA A 694 -37.40 -23.04 23.65
C ALA A 694 -36.09 -22.28 23.91
N THR A 695 -34.97 -22.95 23.67
CA THR A 695 -33.65 -22.40 23.95
C THR A 695 -33.47 -21.15 23.12
N ASP A 696 -33.41 -20.00 23.79
CA ASP A 696 -33.00 -18.73 23.20
C ASP A 696 -31.75 -18.98 22.36
N ARG A 697 -31.90 -18.91 21.03
CA ARG A 697 -30.82 -19.24 20.07
C ARG A 697 -29.78 -18.12 19.98
N SER A 698 -29.97 -17.02 20.71
CA SER A 698 -29.07 -15.87 20.62
C SER A 698 -27.68 -16.18 21.16
N VAL A 699 -26.68 -15.58 20.51
CA VAL A 699 -25.27 -15.57 20.90
C VAL A 699 -25.11 -14.63 22.09
N ASP A 700 -24.35 -15.05 23.09
CA ASP A 700 -24.09 -14.23 24.26
C ASP A 700 -23.01 -13.19 24.02
N LEU A 701 -21.92 -13.60 23.39
CA LEU A 701 -20.78 -12.75 23.01
C LEU A 701 -20.36 -13.07 21.57
N LEU A 702 -20.40 -12.08 20.69
CA LEU A 702 -19.87 -12.16 19.33
C LEU A 702 -18.53 -11.45 19.27
N ILE A 703 -17.48 -12.14 18.82
CA ILE A 703 -16.16 -11.55 18.59
C ILE A 703 -15.92 -11.43 17.09
N THR A 704 -15.50 -10.25 16.64
CA THR A 704 -15.22 -10.01 15.22
C THR A 704 -13.93 -9.24 14.99
N GLY A 705 -13.33 -9.47 13.83
CA GLY A 705 -12.07 -8.89 13.41
C GLY A 705 -11.65 -9.44 12.05
N VAL A 706 -10.40 -9.20 11.67
CA VAL A 706 -9.78 -9.74 10.46
C VAL A 706 -8.37 -10.25 10.79
N GLU A 707 -7.97 -11.36 10.16
CA GLU A 707 -6.63 -11.98 10.28
C GLU A 707 -6.15 -12.06 11.74
N SER A 708 -4.98 -11.47 12.06
CA SER A 708 -4.37 -11.53 13.39
C SER A 708 -5.29 -11.09 14.52
N SER A 709 -6.14 -10.07 14.27
CA SER A 709 -7.10 -9.61 15.29
C SER A 709 -8.20 -10.64 15.52
N LEU A 710 -8.64 -11.32 14.45
CA LEU A 710 -9.64 -12.39 14.56
C LEU A 710 -9.05 -13.65 15.20
N TRP A 711 -7.87 -14.10 14.79
CA TRP A 711 -7.26 -15.33 15.34
C TRP A 711 -6.97 -15.24 16.84
N LEU A 712 -6.56 -14.05 17.32
CA LEU A 712 -6.45 -13.78 18.75
C LEU A 712 -7.83 -13.81 19.43
N GLY A 713 -8.85 -13.22 18.80
CA GLY A 713 -10.23 -13.25 19.27
C GLY A 713 -10.83 -14.67 19.31
N GLU A 714 -10.54 -15.51 18.32
CA GLU A 714 -10.94 -16.92 18.25
C GLU A 714 -10.34 -17.71 19.41
N ARG A 715 -9.04 -17.49 19.69
CA ARG A 715 -8.42 -18.15 20.82
C ARG A 715 -9.00 -17.65 22.16
N PHE A 716 -9.20 -16.34 22.32
CA PHE A 716 -9.86 -15.79 23.51
C PHE A 716 -11.28 -16.34 23.70
N ALA A 717 -12.05 -16.49 22.62
CA ALA A 717 -13.37 -17.13 22.65
C ALA A 717 -13.30 -18.59 23.12
N GLN A 718 -12.34 -19.35 22.60
CA GLN A 718 -12.12 -20.73 23.01
C GLN A 718 -11.79 -20.81 24.51
N ASP A 719 -10.91 -19.94 25.01
CA ASP A 719 -10.58 -19.88 26.44
C ASP A 719 -11.79 -19.50 27.31
N LEU A 720 -12.65 -18.58 26.87
CA LEU A 720 -13.90 -18.24 27.56
C LEU A 720 -14.87 -19.43 27.62
N ILE A 721 -15.01 -20.19 26.54
CA ILE A 721 -15.86 -21.40 26.50
C ILE A 721 -15.30 -22.47 27.43
N THR A 722 -13.98 -22.66 27.47
CA THR A 722 -13.34 -23.60 28.40
C THR A 722 -13.61 -23.20 29.87
N ILE A 723 -13.59 -21.91 30.18
CA ILE A 723 -13.86 -21.39 31.54
C ILE A 723 -15.35 -21.47 31.90
N CYS A 724 -16.23 -21.09 30.97
CA CYS A 724 -17.67 -20.97 31.12
C CYS A 724 -18.41 -21.73 29.99
N PRO A 725 -18.55 -23.07 30.08
CA PRO A 725 -19.10 -23.89 29.00
C PRO A 725 -20.52 -23.51 28.57
N ALA A 726 -21.33 -22.96 29.48
CA ALA A 726 -22.69 -22.53 29.16
C ALA A 726 -22.78 -21.12 28.53
N LEU A 727 -21.67 -20.39 28.41
CA LEU A 727 -21.62 -19.09 27.74
C LEU A 727 -21.53 -19.28 26.21
N LYS A 728 -22.52 -18.78 25.47
CA LYS A 728 -22.56 -18.93 24.00
C LYS A 728 -21.68 -17.87 23.34
N VAL A 729 -20.44 -18.21 23.04
CA VAL A 729 -19.51 -17.32 22.32
C VAL A 729 -19.42 -17.72 20.86
N ALA A 730 -19.46 -16.75 19.94
CA ALA A 730 -19.24 -16.97 18.51
C ALA A 730 -18.16 -16.04 17.97
N THR A 731 -17.39 -16.52 17.00
CA THR A 731 -16.40 -15.72 16.27
C THR A 731 -16.73 -15.69 14.79
N ILE A 732 -16.55 -14.53 14.18
CA ILE A 732 -16.86 -14.32 12.76
C ILE A 732 -15.99 -13.21 12.17
N SER A 733 -15.51 -13.39 10.95
CA SER A 733 -14.76 -12.31 10.28
C SER A 733 -15.66 -11.11 9.98
N ALA A 734 -15.13 -9.90 10.08
CA ALA A 734 -15.91 -8.68 9.83
C ALA A 734 -16.49 -8.63 8.40
N ASN A 735 -15.79 -9.19 7.41
CA ASN A 735 -16.32 -9.35 6.05
C ASN A 735 -17.58 -10.25 6.01
N GLN A 736 -17.59 -11.36 6.76
CA GLN A 736 -18.77 -12.21 6.84
C GLN A 736 -19.92 -11.56 7.60
N VAL A 737 -19.62 -10.73 8.61
CA VAL A 737 -20.63 -9.90 9.30
C VAL A 737 -21.32 -8.98 8.30
N LEU A 738 -20.54 -8.18 7.55
CA LEU A 738 -21.08 -7.24 6.57
C LEU A 738 -21.86 -7.91 5.44
N ARG A 739 -21.54 -9.16 5.09
CA ARG A 739 -22.33 -9.94 4.13
C ARG A 739 -23.64 -10.46 4.70
N LYS A 740 -23.70 -10.77 5.99
CA LYS A 740 -24.90 -11.35 6.62
C LYS A 740 -25.88 -10.30 7.13
N LEU A 741 -25.38 -9.13 7.54
CA LEU A 741 -26.18 -8.05 8.14
C LEU A 741 -27.31 -7.51 7.22
N PRO A 742 -27.05 -7.17 5.94
CA PRO A 742 -28.09 -6.59 5.08
C PRO A 742 -29.22 -7.58 4.72
N SER A 743 -28.91 -8.88 4.70
CA SER A 743 -29.84 -9.90 4.18
C SER A 743 -30.79 -10.46 5.25
N ASP A 744 -30.38 -10.53 6.52
CA ASP A 744 -31.21 -10.94 7.67
C ASP A 744 -30.36 -10.90 8.97
N SER A 745 -30.64 -9.96 9.88
CA SER A 745 -29.94 -9.84 11.17
C SER A 745 -30.07 -11.09 12.04
N ASN A 746 -31.13 -11.89 11.86
CA ASN A 746 -31.34 -13.15 12.59
C ASN A 746 -30.30 -14.22 12.23
N ARG A 747 -29.61 -14.11 11.08
CA ARG A 747 -28.55 -15.05 10.66
C ARG A 747 -27.27 -14.95 11.49
N LEU A 748 -27.09 -13.85 12.22
CA LEU A 748 -26.01 -13.72 13.20
C LEU A 748 -26.45 -14.21 14.59
N HIS A 749 -27.71 -14.60 14.75
CA HIS A 749 -28.30 -15.00 16.03
C HIS A 749 -28.05 -13.95 17.13
N LEU A 750 -28.14 -12.66 16.78
CA LEU A 750 -28.01 -11.58 17.75
C LEU A 750 -29.38 -11.22 18.33
N GLY A 751 -29.42 -10.89 19.61
CA GLY A 751 -30.61 -10.42 20.29
C GLY A 751 -30.28 -9.31 21.29
N GLN A 752 -31.31 -8.80 21.98
CA GLN A 752 -31.22 -7.62 22.86
C GLN A 752 -30.21 -7.76 24.02
N ASN A 753 -29.78 -8.98 24.34
CA ASN A 753 -28.79 -9.26 25.37
C ASN A 753 -27.42 -9.69 24.80
N SER A 754 -27.23 -9.68 23.48
CA SER A 754 -25.98 -10.03 22.83
C SER A 754 -24.97 -8.90 23.00
N ILE A 755 -23.73 -9.27 23.33
CA ILE A 755 -22.60 -8.35 23.44
C ILE A 755 -21.68 -8.57 22.24
N VAL A 756 -21.13 -7.52 21.67
CA VAL A 756 -20.16 -7.60 20.57
C VAL A 756 -18.80 -7.08 21.03
N LEU A 757 -17.72 -7.77 20.67
CA LEU A 757 -16.34 -7.30 20.81
C LEU A 757 -15.67 -7.25 19.43
N ALA A 758 -15.41 -6.06 18.93
CA ALA A 758 -14.72 -5.84 17.66
C ALA A 758 -13.23 -5.52 17.91
N ILE A 759 -12.33 -6.31 17.31
CA ILE A 759 -10.88 -6.22 17.53
C ILE A 759 -10.21 -5.72 16.24
N SER A 760 -9.47 -4.61 16.33
CA SER A 760 -8.61 -4.10 15.26
C SER A 760 -7.46 -3.29 15.85
N GLN A 761 -6.21 -3.72 15.60
CA GLN A 761 -5.04 -2.99 16.08
C GLN A 761 -5.00 -1.53 15.64
N SER A 762 -5.32 -1.23 14.37
CA SER A 762 -5.31 0.14 13.88
C SER A 762 -6.56 0.93 14.29
N GLY A 763 -7.66 0.24 14.63
CA GLY A 763 -8.97 0.86 14.80
C GLY A 763 -9.53 1.45 13.50
N GLN A 764 -8.96 1.06 12.35
CA GLN A 764 -9.27 1.60 11.02
C GLN A 764 -9.43 0.53 9.93
N THR A 765 -9.24 -0.75 10.27
CA THR A 765 -9.46 -1.85 9.31
C THR A 765 -10.87 -1.75 8.74
N PHE A 766 -11.00 -1.47 7.44
CA PHE A 766 -12.24 -0.99 6.85
C PHE A 766 -13.43 -1.91 7.16
N PRO A 767 -13.37 -3.24 6.95
CA PRO A 767 -14.52 -4.09 7.30
C PRO A 767 -14.85 -4.12 8.79
N THR A 768 -13.85 -4.07 9.67
CA THR A 768 -14.09 -4.04 11.11
C THR A 768 -14.72 -2.72 11.53
N LEU A 769 -14.28 -1.58 10.95
CA LEU A 769 -14.86 -0.26 11.19
C LEU A 769 -16.31 -0.19 10.69
N GLN A 770 -16.58 -0.68 9.47
CA GLN A 770 -17.94 -0.72 8.92
C GLN A 770 -18.85 -1.64 9.74
N ALA A 771 -18.36 -2.80 10.18
CA ALA A 771 -19.10 -3.68 11.08
C ALA A 771 -19.38 -3.00 12.42
N THR A 772 -18.44 -2.22 12.95
CA THR A 772 -18.61 -1.43 14.18
C THR A 772 -19.73 -0.40 14.03
N HIS A 773 -19.75 0.35 12.93
CA HIS A 773 -20.85 1.28 12.64
C HIS A 773 -22.21 0.58 12.57
N ALA A 774 -22.28 -0.57 11.88
CA ALA A 774 -23.52 -1.33 11.77
C ALA A 774 -24.00 -1.87 13.14
N PHE A 775 -23.07 -2.33 13.99
CA PHE A 775 -23.41 -2.79 15.32
C PHE A 775 -23.81 -1.67 16.28
N GLU A 776 -23.16 -0.49 16.23
CA GLU A 776 -23.60 0.66 17.02
C GLU A 776 -25.02 1.10 16.63
N GLU A 777 -25.35 1.06 15.33
CA GLU A 777 -26.71 1.33 14.87
C GLU A 777 -27.72 0.30 15.42
N LEU A 778 -27.39 -1.00 15.36
CA LEU A 778 -28.22 -2.05 15.97
C LEU A 778 -28.37 -1.88 17.49
N ARG A 779 -27.33 -1.39 18.18
CA ARG A 779 -27.39 -1.09 19.62
C ARG A 779 -28.34 0.07 19.89
N ARG A 780 -28.26 1.16 19.12
CA ARG A 780 -29.17 2.31 19.23
C ARG A 780 -30.63 1.93 18.99
N GLN A 781 -30.86 0.98 18.10
CA GLN A 781 -32.19 0.42 17.82
C GLN A 781 -32.68 -0.56 18.91
N GLY A 782 -31.85 -0.91 19.89
CA GLY A 782 -32.16 -1.90 20.92
C GLY A 782 -32.20 -3.34 20.40
N SER A 783 -31.64 -3.61 19.21
CA SER A 783 -31.58 -4.95 18.61
C SER A 783 -30.47 -5.82 19.23
N ILE A 784 -29.40 -5.18 19.72
CA ILE A 784 -28.33 -5.82 20.50
C ILE A 784 -28.13 -5.11 21.83
N GLY A 785 -27.48 -5.79 22.77
CA GLY A 785 -27.26 -5.26 24.12
C GLY A 785 -26.17 -4.18 24.16
N GLU A 786 -24.94 -4.53 23.77
CA GLU A 786 -23.82 -3.59 23.83
C GLU A 786 -22.68 -3.96 22.86
N ILE A 787 -21.84 -2.97 22.54
CA ILE A 787 -20.63 -3.14 21.72
C ILE A 787 -19.38 -2.62 22.46
N PHE A 788 -18.32 -3.41 22.41
CA PHE A 788 -16.97 -3.05 22.84
C PHE A 788 -16.01 -3.11 21.66
N VAL A 789 -14.99 -2.27 21.69
CA VAL A 789 -13.90 -2.28 20.71
C VAL A 789 -12.56 -2.49 21.39
N MET A 790 -11.63 -3.16 20.72
CA MET A 790 -10.23 -3.26 21.15
C MET A 790 -9.31 -2.69 20.07
N THR A 791 -8.53 -1.68 20.43
CA THR A 791 -7.65 -0.93 19.53
C THR A 791 -6.24 -0.76 20.10
N GLY A 792 -5.28 -0.37 19.25
CA GLY A 792 -3.91 -0.05 19.67
C GLY A 792 -3.82 1.23 20.51
N GLU A 793 -4.74 2.15 20.25
CA GLU A 793 -4.83 3.48 20.87
C GLU A 793 -6.29 3.83 21.12
N ILE A 794 -6.55 4.69 22.11
CA ILE A 794 -7.90 5.13 22.43
C ILE A 794 -8.47 6.03 21.33
N CYS A 795 -7.69 7.00 20.83
CA CYS A 795 -8.08 7.87 19.74
C CYS A 795 -8.02 7.12 18.40
N SER A 796 -9.15 6.54 18.00
CA SER A 796 -9.28 5.78 16.75
C SER A 796 -10.62 6.03 16.04
N LEU A 797 -10.71 5.66 14.77
CA LEU A 797 -11.98 5.73 14.01
C LEU A 797 -13.03 4.79 14.61
N MET A 798 -12.65 3.59 15.06
CA MET A 798 -13.56 2.69 15.77
C MET A 798 -14.03 3.25 17.12
N GLY A 799 -13.16 3.96 17.86
CA GLY A 799 -13.59 4.66 19.08
C GLY A 799 -14.62 5.76 18.77
N THR A 800 -14.39 6.53 17.71
CA THR A 800 -15.34 7.55 17.23
C THR A 800 -16.65 6.91 16.76
N ALA A 801 -16.59 5.74 16.11
CA ALA A 801 -17.76 5.00 15.63
C ALA A 801 -18.71 4.56 16.75
N ILE A 802 -18.17 4.38 17.97
CA ILE A 802 -18.95 4.12 19.19
C ILE A 802 -19.09 5.37 20.06
N GLU A 803 -19.14 6.55 19.44
CA GLU A 803 -19.45 7.82 20.10
C GLU A 803 -18.48 8.21 21.23
N GLN A 804 -17.22 7.76 21.18
CA GLN A 804 -16.17 8.29 22.06
C GLN A 804 -15.71 9.66 21.56
N TYR A 805 -15.77 10.65 22.44
CA TYR A 805 -15.23 11.99 22.20
C TYR A 805 -13.87 12.15 22.89
N TYR A 806 -12.98 12.96 22.31
CA TYR A 806 -11.59 13.11 22.78
C TYR A 806 -11.27 14.52 23.30
N TYR A 807 -12.30 15.27 23.73
CA TYR A 807 -12.12 16.57 24.38
C TYR A 807 -11.64 16.36 25.83
N PRO A 808 -10.91 17.31 26.45
CA PRO A 808 -10.37 17.13 27.80
C PRO A 808 -11.42 16.83 28.88
N ALA A 809 -12.66 17.31 28.71
CA ALA A 809 -13.76 17.09 29.63
C ALA A 809 -14.70 15.94 29.21
N SER A 810 -14.41 15.24 28.10
CA SER A 810 -15.25 14.15 27.62
C SER A 810 -15.22 12.97 28.58
N SER A 811 -16.40 12.47 28.96
CA SER A 811 -16.49 11.23 29.71
C SER A 811 -16.01 10.05 28.85
N PHE A 812 -15.21 9.18 29.43
CA PHE A 812 -14.87 7.92 28.80
C PHE A 812 -16.10 7.01 28.72
N THR A 813 -16.37 6.45 27.55
CA THR A 813 -17.56 5.61 27.30
C THR A 813 -17.52 4.27 28.03
N ARG A 814 -16.36 3.83 28.51
CA ARG A 814 -16.13 2.49 29.10
C ARG A 814 -16.34 1.34 28.11
N ARG A 815 -16.28 1.61 26.81
CA ARG A 815 -16.51 0.61 25.74
C ARG A 815 -15.26 0.32 24.89
N ILE A 816 -14.11 0.83 25.30
CA ILE A 816 -12.83 0.71 24.56
C ILE A 816 -11.80 -0.03 25.42
N PHE A 817 -11.21 -1.07 24.87
CA PHE A 817 -9.99 -1.70 25.37
C PHE A 817 -8.81 -1.22 24.53
N ILE A 818 -7.72 -0.85 25.21
CA ILE A 818 -6.49 -0.37 24.59
C ILE A 818 -5.41 -1.39 24.90
N ASN A 819 -4.78 -1.95 23.86
CA ASN A 819 -3.70 -2.90 24.10
C ASN A 819 -2.38 -2.22 24.49
N GLY A 820 -2.28 -0.89 24.37
CA GLY A 820 -1.12 -0.10 24.79
C GLY A 820 0.09 -0.22 23.86
N SER A 821 -0.03 -0.91 22.73
CA SER A 821 1.06 -1.00 21.75
C SER A 821 1.24 0.27 20.93
N GLY A 822 0.27 1.17 20.87
CA GLY A 822 0.37 2.39 20.06
C GLY A 822 0.41 2.13 18.55
N ARG A 823 0.72 3.18 17.78
CA ARG A 823 1.04 3.10 16.35
C ARG A 823 2.39 2.42 16.12
N ARG A 824 2.46 1.54 15.12
CA ARG A 824 3.72 0.88 14.71
C ARG A 824 3.92 1.07 13.22
N THR A 825 5.16 1.10 12.75
CA THR A 825 5.49 1.25 11.32
C THR A 825 5.77 -0.09 10.64
N ALA A 826 6.19 -1.12 11.38
CA ALA A 826 6.45 -2.46 10.84
C ALA A 826 5.18 -3.15 10.31
N GLU A 827 5.22 -3.69 9.10
CA GLU A 827 4.11 -4.50 8.56
C GLU A 827 4.06 -5.93 9.14
N PRO A 828 5.20 -6.62 9.37
CA PRO A 828 5.25 -7.85 10.14
C PRO A 828 4.96 -7.54 11.63
N THR A 829 3.69 -7.62 12.02
CA THR A 829 3.25 -7.26 13.36
C THR A 829 3.82 -8.17 14.45
N THR A 830 4.49 -7.58 15.45
CA THR A 830 5.06 -8.30 16.61
C THR A 830 4.47 -7.76 17.93
N VAL A 831 4.93 -6.60 18.40
CA VAL A 831 4.53 -6.02 19.70
C VAL A 831 3.03 -5.79 19.80
N ALA A 832 2.36 -5.41 18.73
CA ALA A 832 0.92 -5.18 18.75
C ALA A 832 0.12 -6.48 18.93
N VAL A 833 0.62 -7.61 18.41
CA VAL A 833 0.03 -8.94 18.64
C VAL A 833 0.30 -9.39 20.06
N ALA A 834 1.53 -9.23 20.55
CA ALA A 834 1.91 -9.56 21.93
C ALA A 834 1.07 -8.76 22.95
N ALA A 835 0.91 -7.47 22.71
CA ALA A 835 0.10 -6.57 23.54
C ALA A 835 -1.39 -6.94 23.54
N ALA A 836 -1.96 -7.25 22.36
CA ALA A 836 -3.35 -7.69 22.25
C ALA A 836 -3.58 -9.03 22.99
N GLN A 837 -2.65 -9.99 22.83
CA GLN A 837 -2.70 -11.26 23.56
C GLN A 837 -2.68 -11.03 25.07
N ALA A 838 -1.79 -10.17 25.57
CA ALA A 838 -1.65 -9.90 26.99
C ALA A 838 -2.88 -9.17 27.55
N THR A 839 -3.42 -8.22 26.80
CA THR A 839 -4.66 -7.50 27.17
C THR A 839 -5.86 -8.43 27.22
N LEU A 840 -5.99 -9.35 26.27
CA LEU A 840 -7.04 -10.38 26.29
C LEU A 840 -6.84 -11.37 27.45
N THR A 841 -5.60 -11.66 27.84
CA THR A 841 -5.29 -12.49 29.01
C THR A 841 -5.69 -11.79 30.30
N GLU A 842 -5.37 -10.51 30.46
CA GLU A 842 -5.82 -9.70 31.59
C GLU A 842 -7.35 -9.62 31.66
N LEU A 843 -8.00 -9.39 30.53
CA LEU A 843 -9.46 -9.36 30.45
C LEU A 843 -10.06 -10.72 30.86
N LEU A 844 -9.54 -11.83 30.32
CA LEU A 844 -10.02 -13.18 30.61
C LEU A 844 -9.97 -13.46 32.12
N LEU A 845 -8.80 -13.26 32.74
CA LEU A 845 -8.59 -13.52 34.16
C LEU A 845 -9.44 -12.58 35.02
N TYR A 846 -9.60 -11.32 34.59
CA TYR A 846 -10.43 -10.39 35.30
C TYR A 846 -11.91 -10.77 35.28
N LEU A 847 -12.46 -11.08 34.12
CA LEU A 847 -13.85 -11.53 33.97
C LEU A 847 -14.10 -12.79 34.81
N ALA A 848 -13.18 -13.77 34.74
CA ALA A 848 -13.27 -14.99 35.52
C ALA A 848 -13.32 -14.72 37.03
N LYS A 849 -12.45 -13.85 37.56
CA LYS A 849 -12.49 -13.45 38.98
C LYS A 849 -13.81 -12.79 39.36
N ARG A 850 -14.29 -11.85 38.56
CA ARG A 850 -15.54 -11.12 38.85
C ARG A 850 -16.76 -12.03 38.84
N LEU A 851 -16.81 -12.97 37.90
CA LEU A 851 -17.84 -14.01 37.86
C LEU A 851 -17.74 -14.94 39.07
N ARG A 852 -16.55 -15.44 39.43
CA ARG A 852 -16.36 -16.32 40.60
C ARG A 852 -16.71 -15.61 41.92
N GLN A 853 -16.35 -14.34 42.07
CA GLN A 853 -16.72 -13.51 43.23
C GLN A 853 -18.25 -13.33 43.34
N SER A 854 -18.93 -13.14 42.21
CA SER A 854 -20.39 -12.94 42.18
C SER A 854 -21.18 -14.25 42.34
N PHE A 855 -20.56 -15.39 42.02
CA PHE A 855 -21.16 -16.72 42.06
C PHE A 855 -20.23 -17.73 42.76
N PRO A 856 -20.13 -17.69 44.11
CA PRO A 856 -19.21 -18.53 44.88
C PRO A 856 -19.63 -20.01 44.96
N GLY A 857 -20.85 -20.35 44.53
CA GLY A 857 -21.37 -21.73 44.58
C GLY A 857 -20.60 -22.72 43.68
N GLN A 858 -20.81 -24.02 43.92
CA GLN A 858 -20.08 -25.11 43.23
C GLN A 858 -20.20 -25.06 41.69
N ASN A 859 -21.36 -24.66 41.15
CA ASN A 859 -21.58 -24.60 39.69
C ASN A 859 -21.24 -23.23 39.05
N GLY A 860 -20.85 -22.22 39.84
CA GLY A 860 -20.43 -20.89 39.36
C GLY A 860 -21.41 -20.18 38.41
N ALA A 861 -20.94 -19.11 37.75
CA ALA A 861 -21.66 -18.47 36.64
C ALA A 861 -21.47 -19.29 35.36
N PHE A 862 -22.53 -19.58 34.60
CA PHE A 862 -22.44 -20.31 33.32
C PHE A 862 -21.65 -21.63 33.39
N GLU A 863 -21.83 -22.39 34.47
CA GLU A 863 -21.09 -23.66 34.70
C GLU A 863 -19.58 -23.44 34.84
N MET A 864 -19.17 -22.28 35.39
CA MET A 864 -17.75 -21.93 35.51
C MET A 864 -16.96 -23.01 36.25
N THR A 865 -15.91 -23.50 35.61
CA THR A 865 -15.11 -24.64 36.06
C THR A 865 -13.90 -24.24 36.90
N LEU A 866 -13.39 -23.01 36.74
CA LEU A 866 -12.22 -22.53 37.46
C LEU A 866 -12.52 -22.19 38.92
N THR A 867 -11.76 -22.78 39.85
CA THR A 867 -11.82 -22.46 41.28
C THR A 867 -11.06 -21.16 41.60
N ALA A 868 -11.26 -20.60 42.80
CA ALA A 868 -10.49 -19.44 43.27
C ALA A 868 -8.97 -19.74 43.32
N ALA A 869 -8.58 -20.93 43.78
CA ALA A 869 -7.19 -21.38 43.82
C ALA A 869 -6.55 -21.48 42.42
N ASN A 870 -7.32 -21.90 41.41
CA ASN A 870 -6.85 -21.91 40.02
C ASN A 870 -6.57 -20.49 39.52
N LEU A 871 -7.45 -19.54 39.84
CA LEU A 871 -7.29 -18.13 39.46
C LEU A 871 -6.07 -17.48 40.13
N GLU A 872 -5.85 -17.75 41.42
CA GLU A 872 -4.64 -17.30 42.13
C GLU A 872 -3.36 -17.87 41.52
N THR A 873 -3.39 -19.14 41.08
CA THR A 873 -2.26 -19.76 40.41
C THR A 873 -1.98 -19.11 39.05
N LEU A 874 -3.00 -18.83 38.26
CA LEU A 874 -2.86 -18.12 36.98
C LEU A 874 -2.35 -16.69 37.17
N ASP A 875 -2.79 -16.00 38.22
CA ASP A 875 -2.29 -14.66 38.57
C ASP A 875 -0.81 -14.65 38.91
N ARG A 876 -0.35 -15.64 39.70
CA ARG A 876 1.06 -15.76 40.03
C ARG A 876 1.90 -16.00 38.77
N ILE A 877 1.45 -16.90 37.89
CA ILE A 877 2.12 -17.15 36.60
C ILE A 877 2.18 -15.85 35.78
N LYS A 878 1.07 -15.12 35.71
CA LYS A 878 0.99 -13.83 35.01
C LYS A 878 1.96 -12.79 35.58
N ALA A 879 2.01 -12.67 36.90
CA ALA A 879 2.85 -11.67 37.58
C ALA A 879 4.35 -11.91 37.33
N GLU A 880 4.78 -13.17 37.23
CA GLU A 880 6.17 -13.55 36.98
C GLU A 880 6.53 -13.66 35.48
N PHE A 881 5.53 -13.60 34.59
CA PHE A 881 5.67 -13.92 33.17
C PHE A 881 6.69 -13.03 32.45
N VAL A 882 6.65 -11.73 32.69
CA VAL A 882 7.54 -10.76 32.02
C VAL A 882 9.01 -11.07 32.37
N ASP A 883 9.32 -11.18 33.66
CA ASP A 883 10.68 -11.36 34.14
C ASP A 883 11.24 -12.76 33.88
N LEU A 884 10.42 -13.81 34.08
CA LEU A 884 10.89 -15.20 33.95
C LEU A 884 10.88 -15.73 32.52
N SER A 885 10.01 -15.19 31.65
CA SER A 885 9.81 -15.74 30.30
C SER A 885 10.10 -14.74 29.21
N VAL A 886 9.49 -13.54 29.25
CA VAL A 886 9.60 -12.56 28.17
C VAL A 886 11.02 -12.00 28.06
N VAL A 887 11.60 -11.52 29.17
CA VAL A 887 12.95 -10.93 29.19
C VAL A 887 14.02 -11.92 28.71
N PRO A 888 14.05 -13.19 29.16
CA PRO A 888 15.02 -14.17 28.64
C PRO A 888 14.84 -14.51 27.15
N ILE A 889 13.63 -14.43 26.60
CA ILE A 889 13.36 -14.71 25.19
C ILE A 889 13.75 -13.52 24.31
N VAL A 890 13.24 -12.34 24.66
CA VAL A 890 13.39 -11.11 23.86
C VAL A 890 14.80 -10.53 23.99
N GLY A 891 15.45 -10.66 25.15
CA GLY A 891 16.80 -10.15 25.38
C GLY A 891 16.86 -8.69 25.85
N THR A 892 15.71 -8.08 26.20
CA THR A 892 15.61 -6.74 26.77
C THR A 892 14.74 -6.74 28.02
N THR A 893 14.97 -5.81 28.94
CA THR A 893 14.15 -5.61 30.15
C THR A 893 13.01 -4.62 29.89
N ALA A 894 12.08 -4.48 30.84
CA ALA A 894 11.02 -3.47 30.76
C ALA A 894 11.54 -2.02 30.81
N SER A 895 12.78 -1.79 31.27
CA SER A 895 13.46 -0.49 31.23
C SER A 895 14.20 -0.22 29.91
N GLY A 896 14.20 -1.19 28.99
CA GLY A 896 14.94 -1.09 27.73
C GLY A 896 16.42 -1.50 27.83
N GLU A 897 16.87 -2.01 28.97
CA GLU A 897 18.24 -2.50 29.13
C GLU A 897 18.42 -3.87 28.47
N THR A 898 19.62 -4.13 27.96
CA THR A 898 19.94 -5.43 27.33
C THR A 898 20.16 -6.51 28.39
N SER A 899 19.60 -7.70 28.16
CA SER A 899 19.71 -8.85 29.05
C SER A 899 20.59 -9.94 28.45
N ASN A 900 21.56 -10.45 29.23
CA ASN A 900 22.49 -11.50 28.79
C ASN A 900 21.86 -12.90 28.92
N SER A 901 20.79 -13.14 28.17
CA SER A 901 20.10 -14.44 28.16
C SER A 901 20.79 -15.46 27.24
N SER A 902 20.92 -16.71 27.71
CA SER A 902 21.36 -17.84 26.87
C SER A 902 20.32 -18.22 25.83
N VAL A 903 19.03 -18.18 26.19
CA VAL A 903 17.90 -18.51 25.29
C VAL A 903 17.85 -17.53 24.13
N HIS A 904 17.92 -16.23 24.41
CA HIS A 904 17.95 -15.20 23.38
C HIS A 904 19.12 -15.40 22.40
N ARG A 905 20.34 -15.62 22.92
CA ARG A 905 21.51 -15.88 22.08
C ARG A 905 21.36 -17.15 21.24
N GLN A 906 20.74 -18.19 21.78
CA GLN A 906 20.45 -19.41 21.03
C GLN A 906 19.46 -19.13 19.88
N LEU A 907 18.36 -18.39 20.13
CA LEU A 907 17.39 -18.01 19.11
C LEU A 907 18.03 -17.23 17.96
N LEU A 908 18.86 -16.23 18.27
CA LEU A 908 19.60 -15.47 17.27
C LEU A 908 20.56 -16.35 16.47
N ARG A 909 21.29 -17.26 17.14
CA ARG A 909 22.22 -18.18 16.49
C ARG A 909 21.50 -19.13 15.55
N SER A 910 20.38 -19.73 15.97
CA SER A 910 19.58 -20.64 15.16
C SER A 910 18.95 -19.93 13.95
N GLY A 911 18.42 -18.72 14.14
CA GLY A 911 17.91 -17.90 13.03
C GLY A 911 18.98 -17.55 12.00
N ARG A 912 20.17 -17.11 12.46
CA ARG A 912 21.32 -16.82 11.59
C ARG A 912 21.84 -18.07 10.87
N ASN A 913 21.84 -19.23 11.53
CA ASN A 913 22.18 -20.50 10.90
C ASN A 913 21.20 -20.83 9.78
N TRP A 914 19.89 -20.64 10.00
CA TRP A 914 18.90 -20.83 8.95
C TRP A 914 19.03 -19.86 7.78
N ALA A 915 19.52 -18.65 8.03
CA ALA A 915 19.77 -17.67 6.96
C ALA A 915 20.79 -18.17 5.94
N LEU A 916 21.79 -18.97 6.39
CA LEU A 916 22.78 -19.58 5.50
C LEU A 916 22.14 -20.51 4.46
N HIS A 917 21.01 -21.16 4.78
CA HIS A 917 20.27 -21.98 3.81
C HIS A 917 19.61 -21.17 2.71
N VAL A 918 19.24 -19.92 3.01
CA VAL A 918 18.56 -19.00 2.10
C VAL A 918 19.58 -18.21 1.26
N THR A 919 20.68 -17.77 1.88
CA THR A 919 21.75 -17.02 1.20
C THR A 919 22.73 -17.93 0.44
N GLU A 920 22.60 -19.26 0.55
CA GLU A 920 23.46 -20.22 -0.15
C GLU A 920 23.48 -19.99 -1.66
N THR A 921 22.30 -19.96 -2.30
CA THR A 921 22.18 -19.81 -3.75
C THR A 921 22.80 -18.50 -4.25
N PRO A 922 22.48 -17.31 -3.72
CA PRO A 922 23.09 -16.07 -4.20
C PRO A 922 24.60 -16.01 -3.92
N LEU A 923 25.08 -16.54 -2.78
CA LEU A 923 26.51 -16.57 -2.48
C LEU A 923 27.28 -17.45 -3.46
N VAL A 924 26.77 -18.66 -3.72
CA VAL A 924 27.36 -19.61 -4.68
C VAL A 924 27.40 -19.02 -6.08
N TRP A 925 26.33 -18.34 -6.51
CA TRP A 925 26.29 -17.66 -7.79
C TRP A 925 27.32 -16.53 -7.87
N GLY A 926 27.47 -15.74 -6.79
CA GLY A 926 28.50 -14.71 -6.70
C GLY A 926 29.92 -15.27 -6.81
N ILE A 927 30.22 -16.36 -6.09
CA ILE A 927 31.51 -17.06 -6.19
C ILE A 927 31.75 -17.55 -7.62
N HIS A 928 30.74 -18.16 -8.25
CA HIS A 928 30.88 -18.66 -9.60
C HIS A 928 31.04 -17.57 -10.65
N ALA A 929 30.29 -16.47 -10.53
CA ALA A 929 30.42 -15.31 -11.40
C ALA A 929 31.82 -14.68 -11.29
N LEU A 930 32.36 -14.57 -10.08
CA LEU A 930 33.73 -14.10 -9.85
C LEU A 930 34.76 -15.07 -10.46
N TYR A 931 34.56 -16.37 -10.29
CA TYR A 931 35.39 -17.40 -10.93
C TYR A 931 35.43 -17.20 -12.45
N ILE A 932 34.26 -17.09 -13.10
CA ILE A 932 34.17 -16.86 -14.56
C ILE A 932 34.85 -15.56 -14.95
N ALA A 933 34.61 -14.46 -14.23
CA ALA A 933 35.21 -13.17 -14.54
C ALA A 933 36.75 -13.23 -14.50
N ILE A 934 37.31 -13.95 -13.53
CA ILE A 934 38.76 -14.13 -13.42
C ILE A 934 39.27 -15.07 -14.53
N SER A 935 38.70 -16.26 -14.64
CA SER A 935 39.25 -17.31 -15.50
C SER A 935 39.03 -17.01 -16.99
N ALA A 936 37.89 -16.44 -17.38
CA ALA A 936 37.63 -16.02 -18.75
C ALA A 936 38.26 -14.65 -19.07
N GLY A 937 38.18 -13.69 -18.14
CA GLY A 937 38.72 -12.33 -18.34
C GLY A 937 40.24 -12.30 -18.48
N PHE A 938 40.96 -13.07 -17.65
CA PHE A 938 42.42 -13.17 -17.72
C PHE A 938 42.91 -14.34 -18.58
N LYS A 939 42.00 -15.15 -19.14
CA LYS A 939 42.32 -16.38 -19.90
C LYS A 939 43.18 -17.36 -19.08
N VAL A 940 42.82 -17.55 -17.80
CA VAL A 940 43.51 -18.43 -16.85
C VAL A 940 42.53 -19.50 -16.35
N PRO A 941 42.18 -20.53 -17.15
CA PRO A 941 41.31 -21.62 -16.70
C PRO A 941 42.00 -22.42 -15.60
N LEU A 942 41.28 -22.77 -14.54
CA LEU A 942 41.87 -23.31 -13.31
C LEU A 942 42.63 -24.62 -13.55
N VAL A 943 42.01 -25.59 -14.22
CA VAL A 943 42.60 -26.93 -14.41
C VAL A 943 43.76 -26.86 -15.39
N GLN A 944 43.61 -26.10 -16.49
CA GLN A 944 44.73 -25.84 -17.40
C GLN A 944 45.89 -25.12 -16.71
N THR A 945 45.62 -24.15 -15.84
CA THR A 945 46.68 -23.40 -15.15
C THR A 945 47.42 -24.26 -14.15
N ILE A 946 46.69 -25.07 -13.37
CA ILE A 946 47.29 -26.05 -12.45
C ILE A 946 48.11 -27.07 -13.25
N ALA A 947 47.55 -27.64 -14.32
CA ALA A 947 48.25 -28.60 -15.16
C ALA A 947 49.52 -27.97 -15.77
N ASN A 948 49.41 -26.81 -16.42
CA ASN A 948 50.56 -26.09 -16.97
C ASN A 948 51.63 -25.82 -15.91
N SER A 949 51.23 -25.43 -14.69
CA SER A 949 52.15 -25.16 -13.59
C SER A 949 52.84 -26.43 -13.09
N MET A 950 52.11 -27.53 -12.90
CA MET A 950 52.70 -28.80 -12.43
C MET A 950 53.64 -29.40 -13.47
N PHE A 951 53.24 -29.41 -14.74
CA PHE A 951 54.05 -29.93 -15.83
C PHE A 951 55.28 -29.05 -16.12
N ALA A 952 55.15 -27.72 -15.97
CA ALA A 952 56.29 -26.81 -15.98
C ALA A 952 57.25 -27.07 -14.81
N LEU A 953 56.74 -27.31 -13.59
CA LEU A 953 57.55 -27.64 -12.42
C LEU A 953 58.33 -28.96 -12.63
N ALA A 954 57.68 -29.93 -13.27
CA ALA A 954 58.26 -31.22 -13.62
C ALA A 954 59.16 -31.19 -14.86
N HIS A 955 59.26 -30.06 -15.58
CA HIS A 955 60.00 -29.90 -16.83
C HIS A 955 59.56 -30.88 -17.94
N VAL A 956 58.27 -31.26 -17.97
CA VAL A 956 57.71 -32.19 -18.98
C VAL A 956 56.57 -31.49 -19.73
N PRO A 957 56.45 -31.60 -21.07
CA PRO A 957 55.30 -31.07 -21.81
C PRO A 957 54.02 -31.86 -21.50
N ILE A 958 52.86 -31.20 -21.48
CA ILE A 958 51.56 -31.87 -21.29
C ILE A 958 51.31 -32.80 -22.48
N PRO A 959 51.06 -34.11 -22.25
CA PRO A 959 50.74 -35.05 -23.33
C PRO A 959 49.49 -34.61 -24.10
N GLY A 960 49.56 -34.61 -25.45
CA GLY A 960 48.46 -34.17 -26.30
C GLY A 960 47.14 -34.94 -26.09
N LEU A 961 47.21 -36.18 -25.62
CA LEU A 961 46.04 -37.01 -25.29
C LEU A 961 45.30 -36.53 -24.01
N LEU A 962 46.00 -35.85 -23.09
CA LEU A 962 45.43 -35.35 -21.83
C LEU A 962 44.82 -33.95 -21.98
N LEU A 963 45.21 -33.20 -23.00
CA LEU A 963 44.74 -31.83 -23.21
C LEU A 963 43.21 -31.74 -23.37
N PRO A 964 42.51 -32.60 -24.15
CA PRO A 964 41.06 -32.58 -24.23
C PRO A 964 40.38 -32.87 -22.89
N ALA A 965 40.95 -33.75 -22.07
CA ALA A 965 40.41 -34.08 -20.75
C ALA A 965 40.56 -32.92 -19.75
N ILE A 966 41.70 -32.22 -19.79
CA ILE A 966 41.97 -31.01 -18.99
C ILE A 966 40.99 -29.88 -19.39
N VAL A 967 40.81 -29.64 -20.69
CA VAL A 967 39.85 -28.64 -21.18
C VAL A 967 38.41 -29.02 -20.81
N LEU A 968 38.04 -30.29 -20.97
CA LEU A 968 36.72 -30.78 -20.57
C LEU A 968 36.48 -30.58 -19.07
N ALA A 969 37.49 -30.78 -18.21
CA ALA A 969 37.38 -30.54 -16.78
C ALA A 969 37.11 -29.05 -16.46
N ASP A 970 37.80 -28.12 -17.12
CA ASP A 970 37.47 -26.68 -17.00
C ASP A 970 36.05 -26.38 -17.46
N VAL A 971 35.61 -26.94 -18.60
CA VAL A 971 34.23 -26.81 -19.11
C VAL A 971 33.22 -27.33 -18.10
N LEU A 972 33.48 -28.47 -17.46
CA LEU A 972 32.63 -29.02 -16.41
C LEU A 972 32.57 -28.11 -15.18
N ILE A 973 33.66 -27.44 -14.80
CA ILE A 973 33.65 -26.43 -13.73
C ILE A 973 32.85 -25.20 -14.15
N TYR A 974 32.89 -24.79 -15.42
CA TYR A 974 32.04 -23.70 -15.90
C TYR A 974 30.55 -24.05 -15.90
N ILE A 975 30.19 -25.29 -16.27
CA ILE A 975 28.79 -25.72 -16.32
C ILE A 975 28.24 -26.04 -14.91
N PHE A 976 29.00 -26.78 -14.11
CA PHE A 976 28.57 -27.29 -12.80
C PHE A 976 29.21 -26.57 -11.61
N GLY A 977 29.94 -25.50 -11.84
CA GLY A 977 30.61 -24.71 -10.80
C GLY A 977 29.70 -24.30 -9.64
N PRO A 978 28.47 -23.78 -9.88
CA PRO A 978 27.54 -23.48 -8.79
C PRO A 978 27.24 -24.70 -7.92
N TRP A 979 27.13 -25.88 -8.52
CA TRP A 979 26.92 -27.14 -7.80
C TRP A 979 28.15 -27.49 -6.93
N PHE A 980 29.36 -27.43 -7.49
CA PHE A 980 30.60 -27.68 -6.75
C PHE A 980 30.83 -26.70 -5.61
N TRP A 981 30.63 -25.39 -5.84
CA TRP A 981 30.75 -24.38 -4.80
C TRP A 981 29.71 -24.56 -3.70
N THR A 982 28.50 -25.00 -4.03
CA THR A 982 27.49 -25.34 -3.02
C THR A 982 27.97 -26.47 -2.12
N LEU A 983 28.54 -27.54 -2.70
CA LEU A 983 29.09 -28.65 -1.93
C LEU A 983 30.25 -28.21 -1.04
N GLY A 984 31.19 -27.44 -1.59
CA GLY A 984 32.31 -26.88 -0.83
C GLY A 984 31.85 -25.99 0.31
N LEU A 985 30.93 -25.06 0.04
CA LEU A 985 30.36 -24.16 1.04
C LEU A 985 29.69 -24.95 2.17
N ARG A 986 28.86 -25.94 1.84
CA ARG A 986 28.20 -26.79 2.84
C ARG A 986 29.20 -27.61 3.64
N TYR A 987 30.26 -28.11 3.02
CA TYR A 987 31.33 -28.83 3.71
C TYR A 987 32.00 -27.96 4.76
N PHE A 988 32.42 -26.74 4.41
CA PHE A 988 33.04 -25.81 5.36
C PHE A 988 32.06 -25.31 6.44
N GLN A 989 30.77 -25.22 6.13
CA GLN A 989 29.72 -24.83 7.08
C GLN A 989 29.20 -25.99 7.94
N GLY A 990 29.67 -27.23 7.71
CA GLY A 990 29.16 -28.42 8.41
C GLY A 990 27.69 -28.74 8.12
N ARG A 991 27.18 -28.38 6.94
CA ARG A 991 25.78 -28.55 6.51
C ARG A 991 25.60 -29.81 5.64
N PRO A 992 24.37 -30.38 5.57
CA PRO A 992 24.12 -31.58 4.75
C PRO A 992 24.41 -31.35 3.26
N LEU A 993 25.42 -32.06 2.73
CA LEU A 993 25.94 -31.87 1.37
C LEU A 993 24.87 -32.08 0.28
N LEU A 994 23.97 -33.06 0.47
CA LEU A 994 23.00 -33.50 -0.54
C LEU A 994 21.58 -32.89 -0.37
N ALA A 995 21.44 -31.83 0.42
CA ALA A 995 20.20 -31.06 0.45
C ALA A 995 19.87 -30.52 -0.96
N ARG A 996 18.58 -30.42 -1.33
CA ARG A 996 18.22 -29.83 -2.63
C ARG A 996 18.75 -28.40 -2.71
N MET A 997 19.13 -27.96 -3.91
CA MET A 997 19.58 -26.60 -4.20
C MET A 997 18.39 -25.75 -4.65
N GLY A 998 18.47 -24.43 -4.47
CA GLY A 998 17.43 -23.48 -4.87
C GLY A 998 16.56 -23.01 -3.71
N LYS A 999 15.34 -22.54 -4.05
CA LYS A 999 14.41 -21.93 -3.10
C LYS A 999 14.07 -22.88 -1.94
N ARG A 1000 14.07 -22.36 -0.71
CA ARG A 1000 13.75 -23.12 0.49
C ARG A 1000 12.25 -23.04 0.82
N THR A 1001 11.70 -24.16 1.26
CA THR A 1001 10.36 -24.26 1.83
C THR A 1001 10.47 -24.32 3.35
N LEU A 1002 9.75 -23.43 4.03
CA LEU A 1002 9.60 -23.39 5.48
C LEU A 1002 8.19 -23.83 5.85
N VAL A 1003 8.06 -24.84 6.72
CA VAL A 1003 6.78 -25.27 7.29
C VAL A 1003 6.78 -25.00 8.78
N ILE A 1004 5.83 -24.19 9.25
CA ILE A 1004 5.67 -23.79 10.65
C ILE A 1004 4.54 -24.62 11.29
N GLY A 1005 4.88 -25.49 12.23
CA GLY A 1005 3.95 -26.29 13.00
C GLY A 1005 3.81 -25.77 14.42
N ASP A 1006 2.65 -25.25 14.80
CA ASP A 1006 2.27 -24.93 16.19
C ASP A 1006 0.72 -24.96 16.29
N VAL A 1007 0.15 -24.59 17.43
CA VAL A 1007 -1.29 -24.42 17.60
C VAL A 1007 -1.86 -23.39 16.59
N PRO A 1008 -3.15 -23.50 16.20
CA PRO A 1008 -3.73 -22.77 15.07
C PRO A 1008 -3.40 -21.27 15.01
N TRP A 1009 -3.69 -20.54 16.08
CA TRP A 1009 -3.48 -19.09 16.14
C TRP A 1009 -1.99 -18.70 16.03
N VAL A 1010 -1.07 -19.49 16.61
CA VAL A 1010 0.39 -19.21 16.57
C VAL A 1010 0.94 -19.44 15.16
N HIS A 1011 0.67 -20.60 14.54
CA HIS A 1011 1.24 -20.88 13.22
C HIS A 1011 0.64 -19.97 12.13
N GLN A 1012 -0.61 -19.53 12.27
CA GLN A 1012 -1.24 -18.55 11.37
C GLN A 1012 -0.57 -17.18 11.47
N LEU A 1013 -0.36 -16.68 12.71
CA LEU A 1013 0.37 -15.43 12.96
C LEU A 1013 1.79 -15.48 12.42
N LEU A 1014 2.53 -16.56 12.71
CA LEU A 1014 3.91 -16.74 12.25
C LEU A 1014 4.02 -16.88 10.74
N LYS A 1015 3.08 -17.58 10.09
CA LYS A 1015 3.05 -17.68 8.63
C LYS A 1015 2.95 -16.30 7.98
N VAL A 1016 2.05 -15.44 8.45
CA VAL A 1016 1.89 -14.07 7.92
C VAL A 1016 3.12 -13.22 8.24
N TYR A 1017 3.62 -13.29 9.48
CA TYR A 1017 4.82 -12.58 9.91
C TYR A 1017 6.03 -12.90 9.02
N VAL A 1018 6.38 -14.19 8.86
CA VAL A 1018 7.54 -14.59 8.04
C VAL A 1018 7.32 -14.31 6.56
N SER A 1019 6.10 -14.46 6.04
CA SER A 1019 5.80 -14.11 4.65
C SER A 1019 6.03 -12.62 4.37
N LYS A 1020 5.64 -11.74 5.30
CA LYS A 1020 5.89 -10.29 5.20
C LYS A 1020 7.39 -9.97 5.28
N LEU A 1021 8.13 -10.63 6.19
CA LEU A 1021 9.59 -10.49 6.33
C LEU A 1021 10.36 -10.77 5.02
N PHE A 1022 9.84 -11.64 4.16
CA PHE A 1022 10.49 -12.06 2.91
C PHE A 1022 9.82 -11.51 1.65
N SER A 1023 8.78 -10.67 1.78
CA SER A 1023 7.95 -10.21 0.66
C SER A 1023 8.71 -9.37 -0.39
N LEU A 1024 9.74 -8.63 0.04
CA LEU A 1024 10.63 -7.86 -0.83
C LEU A 1024 11.93 -8.60 -1.21
N SER A 1025 12.12 -9.82 -0.70
CA SER A 1025 13.28 -10.64 -1.03
C SER A 1025 13.34 -10.95 -2.53
N TYR A 1026 14.56 -11.13 -3.03
CA TYR A 1026 14.81 -11.54 -4.39
C TYR A 1026 14.46 -13.03 -4.55
N GLY A 1027 13.95 -13.44 -5.72
CA GLY A 1027 13.49 -14.82 -5.94
C GLY A 1027 14.52 -15.88 -5.53
N ILE A 1028 15.80 -15.61 -5.82
CA ILE A 1028 16.95 -16.47 -5.47
C ILE A 1028 17.26 -16.57 -3.96
N ALA A 1029 16.76 -15.64 -3.15
CA ALA A 1029 16.94 -15.56 -1.69
C ALA A 1029 15.58 -15.53 -0.95
N SER A 1030 14.52 -16.04 -1.58
CA SER A 1030 13.16 -16.04 -1.05
C SER A 1030 12.83 -17.33 -0.31
N LEU A 1031 11.82 -17.28 0.56
CA LEU A 1031 11.25 -18.44 1.24
C LEU A 1031 9.84 -18.73 0.72
N ASP A 1032 9.47 -20.00 0.69
CA ASP A 1032 8.09 -20.42 0.54
C ASP A 1032 7.56 -20.85 1.90
N VAL A 1033 6.61 -20.09 2.45
CA VAL A 1033 6.21 -20.17 3.88
C VAL A 1033 4.85 -20.82 4.01
N HIS A 1034 4.80 -21.90 4.78
CA HIS A 1034 3.59 -22.66 5.07
C HIS A 1034 3.40 -22.78 6.58
N GLY A 1035 2.16 -23.06 7.00
CA GLY A 1035 1.86 -23.35 8.40
C GLY A 1035 0.68 -24.29 8.55
N ALA A 1036 0.71 -25.13 9.59
CA ALA A 1036 -0.36 -26.08 9.91
C ALA A 1036 -0.30 -26.54 11.37
N ASN A 1037 -1.37 -27.14 11.88
CA ASN A 1037 -1.40 -27.74 13.21
C ASN A 1037 -0.66 -29.10 13.20
N PRO A 1038 0.46 -29.26 13.94
CA PRO A 1038 1.21 -30.51 14.00
C PRO A 1038 0.51 -31.64 14.75
N GLN A 1039 -0.52 -31.34 15.56
CA GLN A 1039 -1.32 -32.33 16.28
C GLN A 1039 -2.42 -32.95 15.43
N ASP A 1040 -2.73 -32.37 14.27
CA ASP A 1040 -3.89 -32.72 13.46
C ASP A 1040 -3.50 -32.87 11.97
N HIS A 1041 -3.54 -31.78 11.20
CA HIS A 1041 -3.52 -31.86 9.74
C HIS A 1041 -2.17 -31.56 9.07
N MET A 1042 -1.10 -31.22 9.82
CA MET A 1042 0.20 -30.86 9.22
C MET A 1042 0.80 -31.98 8.36
N LEU A 1043 0.80 -33.22 8.85
CA LEU A 1043 1.37 -34.34 8.10
C LEU A 1043 0.59 -34.61 6.81
N HIS A 1044 -0.74 -34.52 6.86
CA HIS A 1044 -1.58 -34.70 5.68
C HIS A 1044 -1.35 -33.60 4.64
N HIS A 1045 -1.24 -32.34 5.08
CA HIS A 1045 -1.05 -31.20 4.18
C HIS A 1045 0.37 -31.11 3.61
N PHE A 1046 1.39 -31.51 4.38
CA PHE A 1046 2.79 -31.23 4.02
C PHE A 1046 3.74 -32.43 4.06
N GLY A 1047 3.38 -33.56 4.66
CA GLY A 1047 4.24 -34.74 4.74
C GLY A 1047 4.71 -35.24 3.37
N HIS A 1048 3.81 -35.22 2.37
CA HIS A 1048 4.13 -35.57 0.98
C HIS A 1048 4.96 -34.52 0.22
N ARG A 1049 5.11 -33.31 0.79
CA ARG A 1049 5.88 -32.19 0.22
C ARG A 1049 7.26 -32.04 0.86
N VAL A 1050 7.54 -32.80 1.92
CA VAL A 1050 8.85 -32.78 2.61
C VAL A 1050 9.91 -33.35 1.68
N VAL A 1051 10.99 -32.58 1.50
CA VAL A 1051 12.14 -32.97 0.67
C VAL A 1051 13.45 -32.62 1.38
N ARG A 1052 14.57 -33.09 0.81
CA ARG A 1052 15.91 -32.81 1.36
C ARG A 1052 16.16 -31.30 1.43
N GLY A 1053 16.37 -30.77 2.62
CA GLY A 1053 16.58 -29.33 2.83
C GLY A 1053 15.29 -28.50 2.94
N SER A 1054 14.13 -29.14 3.13
CA SER A 1054 12.95 -28.47 3.71
C SER A 1054 13.27 -28.04 5.15
N LEU A 1055 12.86 -26.83 5.52
CA LEU A 1055 12.98 -26.30 6.88
C LEU A 1055 11.65 -26.52 7.60
N ILE A 1056 11.68 -27.14 8.77
CA ILE A 1056 10.48 -27.36 9.59
C ILE A 1056 10.71 -26.74 10.96
N PHE A 1057 9.80 -25.86 11.36
CA PHE A 1057 9.76 -25.30 12.70
C PHE A 1057 8.62 -25.96 13.48
N LEU A 1058 8.89 -26.52 14.65
CA LEU A 1058 7.89 -27.19 15.49
C LEU A 1058 7.84 -26.57 16.88
N GLY A 1059 6.69 -25.98 17.22
CA GLY A 1059 6.36 -25.61 18.59
C GLY A 1059 5.77 -26.81 19.33
N ILE A 1060 6.39 -27.16 20.47
CA ILE A 1060 6.02 -28.33 21.27
C ILE A 1060 5.45 -27.86 22.62
N PRO A 1061 4.23 -28.28 23.00
CA PRO A 1061 3.66 -27.98 24.31
C PRO A 1061 4.42 -28.68 25.46
N ASP A 1062 4.32 -28.18 26.69
CA ASP A 1062 4.99 -28.76 27.87
C ASP A 1062 4.26 -30.02 28.37
N GLY A 1063 4.69 -31.21 27.93
CA GLY A 1063 4.08 -32.48 28.29
C GLY A 1063 4.36 -32.97 29.72
N ARG A 1064 5.09 -32.20 30.54
CA ARG A 1064 5.37 -32.54 31.94
C ARG A 1064 4.23 -32.17 32.90
N ARG A 1065 3.21 -31.45 32.41
CA ARG A 1065 2.17 -30.83 33.23
C ARG A 1065 1.05 -31.79 33.60
N ASP A 1066 0.39 -32.36 32.61
CA ASP A 1066 -0.66 -33.34 32.79
C ASP A 1066 -0.66 -34.41 31.68
N LYS A 1067 -1.58 -35.37 31.77
CA LYS A 1067 -1.69 -36.46 30.81
C LYS A 1067 -2.06 -35.97 29.40
N LEU A 1068 -2.97 -35.02 29.29
CA LEU A 1068 -3.46 -34.52 28.00
C LEU A 1068 -2.35 -33.77 27.24
N HIS A 1069 -1.60 -32.89 27.92
CA HIS A 1069 -0.49 -32.17 27.32
C HIS A 1069 0.67 -33.10 26.97
N LYS A 1070 0.86 -34.20 27.71
CA LYS A 1070 1.81 -35.25 27.33
C LYS A 1070 1.40 -35.95 26.03
N GLU A 1071 0.10 -36.19 25.82
CA GLU A 1071 -0.42 -36.73 24.56
C GLU A 1071 -0.20 -35.73 23.41
N TYR A 1072 -0.46 -34.44 23.64
CA TYR A 1072 -0.18 -33.39 22.65
C TYR A 1072 1.31 -33.26 22.33
N GLU A 1073 2.20 -33.24 23.33
CA GLU A 1073 3.66 -33.24 23.16
C GLU A 1073 4.08 -34.43 22.28
N SER A 1074 3.58 -35.63 22.61
CA SER A 1074 3.88 -36.85 21.88
C SER A 1074 3.40 -36.80 20.43
N ALA A 1075 2.20 -36.26 20.17
CA ALA A 1075 1.65 -36.11 18.83
C ALA A 1075 2.52 -35.19 17.96
N VAL A 1076 2.92 -34.02 18.49
CA VAL A 1076 3.81 -33.09 17.76
C VAL A 1076 5.16 -33.72 17.46
N ILE A 1077 5.76 -34.40 18.44
CA ILE A 1077 7.05 -35.10 18.26
C ILE A 1077 6.92 -36.19 17.19
N MET A 1078 5.83 -36.95 17.18
CA MET A 1078 5.57 -37.98 16.18
C MET A 1078 5.44 -37.39 14.78
N THR A 1079 4.68 -36.30 14.60
CA THR A 1079 4.59 -35.57 13.32
C THR A 1079 5.96 -35.11 12.85
N GLY A 1080 6.78 -34.54 13.74
CA GLY A 1080 8.14 -34.14 13.43
C GLY A 1080 9.04 -35.32 13.03
N LYS A 1081 8.94 -36.45 13.74
CA LYS A 1081 9.69 -37.68 13.42
C LYS A 1081 9.28 -38.26 12.08
N GLN A 1082 7.99 -38.29 11.77
CA GLN A 1082 7.48 -38.74 10.47
C GLN A 1082 7.98 -37.85 9.34
N ALA A 1083 7.96 -36.53 9.51
CA ALA A 1083 8.52 -35.59 8.54
C ALA A 1083 10.04 -35.78 8.37
N ASN A 1084 10.79 -35.97 9.47
CA ASN A 1084 12.23 -36.27 9.44
C ASN A 1084 12.54 -37.64 8.80
N GLY A 1085 11.60 -38.58 8.88
CA GLY A 1085 11.70 -39.93 8.30
C GLY A 1085 11.61 -39.94 6.77
N VAL A 1086 11.05 -38.90 6.16
CA VAL A 1086 11.05 -38.71 4.70
C VAL A 1086 12.47 -38.33 4.26
N ARG A 1087 13.31 -39.33 4.00
CA ARG A 1087 14.73 -39.17 3.63
C ARG A 1087 15.05 -39.79 2.28
N ASN A 1088 16.03 -39.20 1.60
CA ASN A 1088 16.62 -39.72 0.37
C ASN A 1088 18.14 -39.48 0.39
N ILE A 1089 18.96 -40.52 0.15
CA ILE A 1089 20.43 -40.50 0.32
C ILE A 1089 20.82 -39.93 1.70
N ASN A 1090 20.20 -40.43 2.77
CA ASN A 1090 20.43 -40.04 4.17
C ASN A 1090 20.24 -38.54 4.52
N ALA A 1091 19.67 -37.75 3.62
CA ALA A 1091 19.27 -36.36 3.88
C ALA A 1091 17.73 -36.23 3.89
N GLY A 1092 17.20 -35.37 4.76
CA GLY A 1092 15.77 -35.13 4.94
C GLY A 1092 15.47 -33.67 5.26
N ALA A 1093 14.37 -33.42 5.98
CA ALA A 1093 14.08 -32.10 6.53
C ALA A 1093 15.06 -31.71 7.65
N GLU A 1094 15.32 -30.42 7.77
CA GLU A 1094 15.98 -29.83 8.92
C GLU A 1094 14.93 -29.27 9.88
N ILE A 1095 14.90 -29.78 11.11
CA ILE A 1095 13.86 -29.47 12.09
C ILE A 1095 14.46 -28.68 13.24
N ILE A 1096 13.90 -27.50 13.50
CA ILE A 1096 14.04 -26.78 14.78
C ILE A 1096 12.82 -27.10 15.62
N ALA A 1097 13.04 -27.70 16.80
CA ALA A 1097 12.00 -27.88 17.80
C ALA A 1097 12.14 -26.83 18.92
N LEU A 1098 11.05 -26.18 19.27
CA LEU A 1098 10.96 -25.15 20.30
C LEU A 1098 9.93 -25.58 21.35
N GLY A 1099 10.33 -25.68 22.62
CA GLY A 1099 9.42 -26.08 23.71
C GLY A 1099 10.08 -26.00 25.07
N HIS A 1100 9.40 -26.53 26.10
CA HIS A 1100 9.79 -26.33 27.50
C HIS A 1100 10.43 -27.54 28.17
N ASN A 1101 10.15 -28.75 27.67
CA ASN A 1101 10.55 -29.99 28.31
C ASN A 1101 11.95 -30.44 27.85
N PRO A 1102 13.00 -30.36 28.70
CA PRO A 1102 14.37 -30.72 28.31
C PRO A 1102 14.52 -32.19 27.91
N ALA A 1103 13.60 -33.08 28.29
CA ALA A 1103 13.66 -34.51 27.95
C ALA A 1103 13.37 -34.79 26.47
N ILE A 1104 12.75 -33.85 25.74
CA ILE A 1104 12.59 -33.93 24.29
C ILE A 1104 13.94 -33.76 23.56
N PHE A 1105 14.96 -33.29 24.29
CA PHE A 1105 16.24 -32.85 23.75
C PHE A 1105 17.29 -33.93 24.00
N VAL A 1106 17.62 -34.72 22.98
CA VAL A 1106 18.74 -35.67 23.05
C VAL A 1106 19.98 -35.02 22.45
N PRO A 1107 21.08 -34.82 23.21
CA PRO A 1107 22.30 -34.21 22.68
C PRO A 1107 22.89 -35.01 21.51
N LYS A 1108 23.42 -34.30 20.51
CA LYS A 1108 24.21 -34.91 19.43
C LYS A 1108 25.39 -35.68 20.05
N GLY A 1109 25.41 -37.00 19.89
CA GLY A 1109 26.49 -37.90 20.37
C GLY A 1109 26.12 -38.90 21.47
N SER A 1110 24.89 -38.87 22.01
CA SER A 1110 24.39 -39.95 22.89
C SER A 1110 24.14 -41.24 22.11
N ALA A 1111 24.25 -42.42 22.74
CA ALA A 1111 23.89 -43.71 22.13
C ALA A 1111 22.43 -43.75 21.60
N ASN A 1112 21.57 -42.83 22.08
CA ASN A 1112 20.19 -42.63 21.63
C ASN A 1112 20.03 -41.50 20.58
N ALA A 1113 21.12 -40.94 20.03
CA ALA A 1113 21.11 -39.77 19.13
C ALA A 1113 20.35 -39.98 17.80
N GLN A 1114 19.97 -41.21 17.46
CA GLN A 1114 19.04 -41.46 16.35
C GLN A 1114 17.60 -40.97 16.63
N GLN A 1115 17.28 -40.50 17.86
CA GLN A 1115 15.94 -40.11 18.28
C GLN A 1115 15.69 -38.59 18.41
N GLY A 1116 16.68 -37.72 18.24
CA GLY A 1116 16.57 -36.25 18.43
C GLY A 1116 16.43 -35.42 17.14
N PHE A 1117 15.91 -34.18 17.25
CA PHE A 1117 15.85 -33.19 16.16
C PHE A 1117 17.21 -32.47 15.98
N GLN A 1118 17.43 -31.82 14.82
CA GLN A 1118 18.75 -31.26 14.46
C GLN A 1118 19.17 -30.07 15.31
N ASP A 1119 18.22 -29.22 15.69
CA ASP A 1119 18.39 -28.12 16.62
C ASP A 1119 17.13 -28.01 17.49
N THR A 1120 17.36 -27.68 18.75
CA THR A 1120 16.33 -27.78 19.79
C THR A 1120 16.55 -26.65 20.78
N ILE A 1121 15.53 -25.82 20.99
CA ILE A 1121 15.59 -24.64 21.86
C ILE A 1121 14.65 -24.84 23.07
N VAL A 1122 15.23 -24.84 24.28
CA VAL A 1122 14.48 -24.99 25.54
C VAL A 1122 14.10 -23.60 26.03
N LEU A 1123 12.79 -23.37 26.15
CA LEU A 1123 12.24 -22.14 26.72
C LEU A 1123 12.27 -22.18 28.26
N PRO A 1124 12.32 -21.00 28.92
CA PRO A 1124 12.17 -20.92 30.38
C PRO A 1124 10.87 -21.61 30.81
N SER A 1125 10.91 -22.40 31.88
CA SER A 1125 9.72 -23.04 32.42
C SER A 1125 9.62 -22.83 33.92
N ALA A 1126 8.47 -22.35 34.40
CA ALA A 1126 8.21 -22.28 35.83
C ALA A 1126 8.24 -23.68 36.48
N PRO A 1127 8.54 -23.79 37.79
CA PRO A 1127 8.60 -25.06 38.51
C PRO A 1127 7.36 -25.94 38.29
N ILE A 1128 7.53 -27.25 38.31
CA ILE A 1128 6.43 -28.21 38.22
C ILE A 1128 5.75 -28.27 39.58
N VAL A 1129 4.58 -27.65 39.69
CA VAL A 1129 3.65 -27.87 40.80
C VAL A 1129 2.59 -28.82 40.27
N ALA A 1130 2.38 -29.96 40.93
CA ALA A 1130 1.31 -30.87 40.57
C ALA A 1130 -0.03 -30.12 40.67
N SER A 1131 -0.76 -30.07 39.57
CA SER A 1131 -2.08 -29.46 39.45
C SER A 1131 -3.10 -30.58 39.28
N ASP A 1132 -4.13 -30.59 40.12
CA ASP A 1132 -5.22 -31.57 40.04
C ASP A 1132 -6.25 -31.24 38.94
N GLY A 1133 -6.10 -30.13 38.19
CA GLY A 1133 -7.11 -29.64 37.24
C GLY A 1133 -6.62 -29.50 35.80
N SER A 1134 -7.16 -30.31 34.88
CA SER A 1134 -6.84 -30.28 33.44
C SER A 1134 -7.08 -28.91 32.78
N ILE A 1135 -8.10 -28.17 33.22
CA ILE A 1135 -8.47 -26.85 32.67
C ILE A 1135 -7.43 -25.78 33.00
N LEU A 1136 -6.80 -25.86 34.19
CA LEU A 1136 -5.75 -24.93 34.59
C LEU A 1136 -4.55 -25.04 33.65
N GLU A 1137 -4.15 -26.28 33.32
CA GLU A 1137 -3.04 -26.52 32.40
C GLU A 1137 -3.38 -26.14 30.96
N GLU A 1138 -4.63 -26.34 30.51
CA GLU A 1138 -5.07 -25.88 29.17
C GLU A 1138 -4.94 -24.35 29.03
N LEU A 1139 -5.39 -23.58 30.03
CA LEU A 1139 -5.24 -22.13 30.03
C LEU A 1139 -3.79 -21.69 30.17
N ARG A 1140 -2.98 -22.44 30.92
CA ARG A 1140 -1.55 -22.18 31.02
C ARG A 1140 -0.86 -22.30 29.66
N GLU A 1141 -1.12 -23.40 28.95
CA GLU A 1141 -0.60 -23.61 27.60
C GLU A 1141 -1.12 -22.56 26.62
N SER A 1142 -2.41 -22.21 26.69
CA SER A 1142 -3.03 -21.27 25.76
C SER A 1142 -2.67 -19.80 25.96
N ARG A 1143 -2.42 -19.38 27.21
CA ARG A 1143 -2.14 -17.98 27.58
C ARG A 1143 -0.64 -17.70 27.72
N PHE A 1144 0.15 -18.69 28.15
CA PHE A 1144 1.56 -18.48 28.45
C PHE A 1144 2.45 -19.37 27.58
N GLY A 1145 2.27 -20.70 27.58
CA GLY A 1145 3.16 -21.62 26.87
C GLY A 1145 3.27 -21.36 25.36
N SER A 1146 2.12 -21.28 24.69
CA SER A 1146 2.04 -20.93 23.26
C SER A 1146 2.43 -19.47 22.97
N PHE A 1147 2.25 -18.56 23.94
CA PHE A 1147 2.69 -17.18 23.81
C PHE A 1147 4.22 -17.06 23.86
N GLU A 1148 4.89 -17.78 24.75
CA GLU A 1148 6.36 -17.87 24.81
C GLU A 1148 6.93 -18.41 23.50
N ARG A 1149 6.29 -19.44 22.92
CA ARG A 1149 6.69 -19.97 21.61
C ARG A 1149 6.52 -18.94 20.49
N LEU A 1150 5.43 -18.18 20.50
CA LEU A 1150 5.22 -17.08 19.55
C LEU A 1150 6.33 -16.01 19.67
N LEU A 1151 6.63 -15.55 20.89
CA LEU A 1151 7.66 -14.54 21.15
C LEU A 1151 9.06 -15.00 20.71
N ALA A 1152 9.43 -16.24 21.06
CA ALA A 1152 10.72 -16.81 20.67
C ALA A 1152 10.83 -16.99 19.15
N SER A 1153 9.73 -17.38 18.51
CA SER A 1153 9.66 -17.46 17.05
C SER A 1153 9.85 -16.11 16.38
N TYR A 1154 9.31 -15.02 16.94
CA TYR A 1154 9.55 -13.67 16.42
C TYR A 1154 11.03 -13.31 16.38
N VAL A 1155 11.76 -13.57 17.47
CA VAL A 1155 13.20 -13.32 17.57
C VAL A 1155 13.98 -14.18 16.55
N LEU A 1156 13.67 -15.48 16.48
CA LEU A 1156 14.35 -16.41 15.58
C LEU A 1156 14.16 -16.04 14.11
N PHE A 1157 12.92 -15.76 13.70
CA PHE A 1157 12.61 -15.44 12.31
C PHE A 1157 13.03 -14.01 11.93
N TRP A 1158 13.02 -13.07 12.87
CA TRP A 1158 13.64 -11.75 12.66
C TRP A 1158 15.13 -11.91 12.34
N ALA A 1159 15.88 -12.63 13.19
CA ALA A 1159 17.31 -12.86 12.99
C ALA A 1159 17.62 -13.55 11.65
N LEU A 1160 16.79 -14.52 11.25
CA LEU A 1160 16.82 -15.14 9.93
C LEU A 1160 16.67 -14.09 8.82
N SER A 1161 15.60 -13.30 8.85
CA SER A 1161 15.28 -12.34 7.80
C SER A 1161 16.29 -11.19 7.72
N LYS A 1162 16.75 -10.66 8.87
CA LYS A 1162 17.74 -9.58 8.96
C LYS A 1162 19.05 -9.97 8.29
N GLN A 1163 19.51 -11.21 8.53
CA GLN A 1163 20.73 -11.72 7.91
C GLN A 1163 20.58 -11.89 6.39
N VAL A 1164 19.41 -12.35 5.90
CA VAL A 1164 19.15 -12.44 4.46
C VAL A 1164 19.03 -11.05 3.82
N ALA A 1165 18.30 -10.15 4.46
CA ALA A 1165 18.03 -8.80 3.98
C ALA A 1165 19.26 -7.87 4.00
N SER A 1166 20.28 -8.21 4.78
CA SER A 1166 21.56 -7.50 4.81
C SER A 1166 22.59 -8.05 3.83
N PHE A 1167 22.28 -9.14 3.11
CA PHE A 1167 23.18 -9.76 2.15
C PHE A 1167 23.64 -8.74 1.08
N PRO A 1168 24.95 -8.60 0.83
CA PRO A 1168 25.48 -7.66 -0.15
C PRO A 1168 24.83 -7.83 -1.53
N LEU A 1169 24.56 -6.72 -2.23
CA LEU A 1169 23.90 -6.66 -3.55
C LEU A 1169 22.42 -7.11 -3.60
N LEU A 1170 21.90 -7.74 -2.56
CA LEU A 1170 20.50 -8.18 -2.45
C LEU A 1170 19.78 -7.52 -1.27
N ARG A 1171 20.22 -6.33 -0.84
CA ARG A 1171 19.64 -5.64 0.31
C ARG A 1171 18.19 -5.25 0.06
N TYR A 1172 17.34 -5.45 1.07
CA TYR A 1172 15.94 -5.01 1.03
C TYR A 1172 15.42 -4.66 2.43
N GLN A 1173 14.33 -3.90 2.50
CA GLN A 1173 13.64 -3.58 3.75
C GLN A 1173 12.73 -4.76 4.13
N HIS A 1174 13.16 -5.59 5.09
CA HIS A 1174 12.42 -6.77 5.52
C HIS A 1174 11.19 -6.46 6.37
N TRP A 1175 10.99 -5.20 6.77
CA TRP A 1175 9.85 -4.76 7.57
C TRP A 1175 8.68 -4.22 6.71
N LYS A 1176 8.78 -4.30 5.37
CA LYS A 1176 7.74 -3.86 4.42
C LYS A 1176 7.45 -4.94 3.37
N SER A 1177 6.26 -4.85 2.80
CA SER A 1177 5.90 -5.45 1.51
C SER A 1177 5.68 -4.39 0.43
N GLN A 1178 5.59 -4.83 -0.82
CA GLN A 1178 5.28 -3.95 -1.95
C GLN A 1178 3.87 -3.34 -1.87
N SER A 1179 2.92 -4.05 -1.26
CA SER A 1179 1.54 -3.57 -1.13
C SER A 1179 1.35 -2.68 0.11
N ARG A 1180 2.20 -2.85 1.15
CA ARG A 1180 2.07 -2.17 2.45
C ARG A 1180 0.65 -2.24 3.03
N THR A 1181 -0.06 -3.34 2.79
CA THR A 1181 -1.44 -3.55 3.26
C THR A 1181 -1.45 -3.98 4.73
N ARG A 1182 -1.01 -3.10 5.63
CA ARG A 1182 -1.17 -3.32 7.07
C ARG A 1182 -2.62 -3.13 7.52
N ILE A 1183 -3.29 -2.14 6.91
CA ILE A 1183 -4.69 -1.82 7.14
C ILE A 1183 -5.46 -2.24 5.89
N MET A 1184 -6.43 -3.13 6.04
CA MET A 1184 -7.30 -3.50 4.93
C MET A 1184 -8.23 -2.32 4.62
N THR A 1185 -8.10 -1.75 3.42
CA THR A 1185 -8.76 -0.49 3.01
C THR A 1185 -10.07 -0.69 2.26
N THR A 1186 -10.37 -1.92 1.83
CA THR A 1186 -11.60 -2.27 1.11
C THR A 1186 -12.31 -3.45 1.76
N ALA A 1187 -13.64 -3.47 1.73
CA ALA A 1187 -14.40 -4.66 2.07
C ALA A 1187 -14.42 -5.64 0.90
N ALA A 1188 -14.57 -6.92 1.19
CA ALA A 1188 -14.96 -7.86 0.13
C ALA A 1188 -16.30 -7.37 -0.45
N PRO A 1189 -16.51 -7.39 -1.78
CA PRO A 1189 -17.74 -6.89 -2.39
C PRO A 1189 -18.94 -7.53 -1.71
N VAL A 1190 -19.69 -6.70 -0.99
CA VAL A 1190 -21.03 -7.02 -0.54
C VAL A 1190 -21.87 -6.63 -1.75
N ALA A 1191 -22.51 -7.60 -2.40
CA ALA A 1191 -23.48 -7.28 -3.42
C ALA A 1191 -24.47 -6.30 -2.78
N ARG A 1192 -24.46 -5.05 -3.24
CA ARG A 1192 -25.47 -4.06 -2.87
C ARG A 1192 -26.78 -4.46 -3.50
#